data_AF-A0A5C6EVI6-F1
#
_entry.id   AF-A0A5C6EVI6-F1
#
_cell.length_a   1.000
_cell.length_b   1.000
_cell.length_c   1.000
_cell.angle_alpha   90.00
_cell.angle_beta   90.00
_cell.angle_gamma   90.00
#
_symmetry.space_group_name_H-M   'P 1'
#
loop_
_entity.id
_entity.type
_entity.pdbx_description
1 polymer ?
#
loop_
_entity_poly.entity_id
_entity_poly.type
_entity_poly.pdbx_seq_one_letter_code
_entity_poly.pdbx_strand_id
1 'polypeptide(L)'
;MKPASLLAVFLALATHLPSTSLVFAAEQNSEPAGKLIEGVFDNSTVFPGTTRDYAVYVPEQYDADQPASLMVFMDGKNYWKPDGAFRAPAVFDELIAAGDMPTTIAVFVNPGTVKKTLQGAVDRSNRSFEYDSMGDRYSKFLIDEFLPVALDSLNVSSDPADRAVVGISSGGICAFTTAWERPDQFGKVISHIGSFTNIRGGWAYPGLIRKTKDSAKPIKVYLQEGKDDLNNLFGNWPLGNQDMAAALAFAGYHHKLVFTEGGHSGQFAGQEFPGALRWLWDEDSVSDVAVNKETKPEWQPHPDAVPRDDVPKGTLTKMDPFESKIFVDTVRNWSVYVPAQYDAAKPAALMVFQDGTRFADVKQKWRVPTVFDNLIAAGDMPPTIAVFVDPGNTKSKPGNKKPSNRSLEYDGLGDRYSRLLMEEILPIVEAKYNIAKEPAMRAIGGSSSGGICAFTAAWERPDQFGKVYSSVGSFTNLRGGNVYPSLVRKTEQKPIRVYMADTSGDVDNAFGSWPWANQLMASALDYMGYDVRFDWAEGYKHGPDFGGLKFPEAMKWLWRNETHTPTLDTRGDLRGDLTILKLLIPGESWEVVADGLGFADAPCTDADGNFIFCDMKAPAIYRIDVATGARTVIAKEAVSGLEFGPDGLLYGCQGANKRVVSIDPKSGEVKELASGLAPNDLAVTNDGFVLITETKSQQVTRIDTKTGEVSVVDTGITRPNGIALTNDGGTLAVSDSGGEHTWTFRVGPGGTLDAKMPTMEMRLPIDAKGDFKFNEPPPYVKASRGDGMAVDKSGRFYVTSDVGVQIFDPTGRQCGVLPKPIAANPLTSCVLAGANHEYLYVTNGNTVFRRRLMVQ
;
A
#
# COMPACT_ATOMS: atom_id res chain seq x y z
N MET A 1 -43.57 55.41 16.39
CA MET A 1 -44.40 55.00 17.55
C MET A 1 -44.17 53.52 17.82
N LYS A 2 -44.15 53.12 19.09
CA LYS A 2 -44.51 51.79 19.64
C LYS A 2 -45.80 52.02 20.49
N PRO A 3 -46.55 51.01 20.99
CA PRO A 3 -46.25 49.57 21.19
C PRO A 3 -47.25 48.67 20.39
N ALA A 4 -47.53 47.38 20.66
CA ALA A 4 -47.25 46.49 21.80
C ALA A 4 -47.27 44.98 21.44
N SER A 5 -46.50 44.17 22.20
CA SER A 5 -46.88 42.92 22.93
C SER A 5 -47.56 41.74 22.20
N LEU A 6 -47.32 40.44 22.48
CA LEU A 6 -46.52 39.65 23.46
C LEU A 6 -46.43 38.16 22.92
N LEU A 7 -45.95 37.05 23.53
CA LEU A 7 -45.38 36.66 24.84
C LEU A 7 -44.62 35.29 24.73
N ALA A 8 -43.37 35.19 25.24
CA ALA A 8 -42.65 33.96 25.65
C ALA A 8 -42.37 32.88 24.54
N VAL A 9 -41.49 31.87 24.69
CA VAL A 9 -40.89 31.18 25.87
C VAL A 9 -39.36 31.03 25.78
N PHE A 10 -38.74 30.80 26.94
CA PHE A 10 -37.31 30.70 27.26
C PHE A 10 -36.44 29.76 26.39
N LEU A 11 -35.17 30.14 26.28
CA LEU A 11 -34.02 29.22 26.23
C LEU A 11 -33.06 29.61 27.39
N ALA A 12 -32.44 28.64 28.06
CA ALA A 12 -31.53 28.89 29.19
C ALA A 12 -30.08 29.06 28.72
N LEU A 13 -29.32 29.96 29.37
CA LEU A 13 -27.88 30.08 29.14
C LEU A 13 -27.13 28.98 29.90
N ALA A 14 -26.32 28.20 29.19
CA ALA A 14 -25.16 27.55 29.79
C ALA A 14 -23.96 28.51 29.68
N THR A 15 -23.25 28.74 30.78
CA THR A 15 -22.11 29.66 30.81
C THR A 15 -20.84 28.97 30.30
N HIS A 16 -20.27 29.46 29.20
CA HIS A 16 -18.90 29.10 28.83
C HIS A 16 -17.92 29.62 29.90
N LEU A 17 -17.12 28.72 30.46
CA LEU A 17 -15.85 29.08 31.08
C LEU A 17 -14.84 29.37 29.95
N PRO A 18 -13.97 30.39 30.07
CA PRO A 18 -12.97 30.70 29.05
C PRO A 18 -11.86 29.65 29.06
N SER A 19 -11.49 29.15 27.89
CA SER A 19 -10.28 28.36 27.70
C SER A 19 -9.05 29.24 27.88
N THR A 20 -8.32 29.03 28.99
CA THR A 20 -7.06 29.73 29.26
C THR A 20 -5.95 29.17 28.36
N SER A 21 -5.71 29.83 27.23
CA SER A 21 -4.55 29.56 26.37
C SER A 21 -3.25 29.94 27.08
N LEU A 22 -2.59 28.95 27.68
CA LEU A 22 -1.26 29.13 28.27
C LEU A 22 -0.23 29.38 27.17
N VAL A 23 0.18 30.64 27.04
CA VAL A 23 1.38 31.00 26.28
C VAL A 23 2.59 30.61 27.11
N PHE A 24 3.27 29.53 26.73
CA PHE A 24 4.56 29.16 27.30
C PHE A 24 5.59 30.26 27.03
N ALA A 25 5.85 31.09 28.03
CA ALA A 25 7.02 31.96 28.04
C ALA A 25 8.30 31.11 28.12
N ALA A 26 9.38 31.58 27.49
CA ALA A 26 10.70 31.00 27.67
C ALA A 26 11.30 31.42 29.04
N GLU A 27 12.33 30.70 29.47
CA GLU A 27 13.10 30.97 30.70
C GLU A 27 12.30 30.86 32.02
N GLN A 28 11.86 29.64 32.33
CA GLN A 28 11.71 29.23 33.72
C GLN A 28 12.33 27.84 33.92
N ASN A 29 13.45 27.78 34.66
CA ASN A 29 13.97 26.52 35.18
C ASN A 29 13.03 26.06 36.29
N SER A 30 12.25 25.02 36.04
CA SER A 30 11.48 24.33 37.07
C SER A 30 12.43 23.57 37.98
N GLU A 31 12.74 24.11 39.16
CA GLU A 31 13.27 23.27 40.26
C GLU A 31 12.07 22.63 41.00
N PRO A 32 12.06 21.30 41.23
CA PRO A 32 13.10 20.32 40.93
C PRO A 32 13.18 19.97 39.43
N ALA A 33 14.41 19.73 38.93
CA ALA A 33 14.68 19.37 37.54
C ALA A 33 15.41 18.02 37.45
N GLY A 34 14.88 17.09 36.64
CA GLY A 34 15.51 15.80 36.38
C GLY A 34 16.79 15.86 35.55
N LYS A 35 17.48 14.72 35.47
CA LYS A 35 18.83 14.58 34.87
C LYS A 35 18.77 13.73 33.61
N LEU A 36 19.42 14.19 32.53
CA LEU A 36 19.52 13.48 31.26
C LEU A 36 20.91 12.81 31.11
N ILE A 37 20.92 11.54 30.74
CA ILE A 37 22.11 10.71 30.52
C ILE A 37 22.11 10.27 29.06
N GLU A 38 23.03 10.78 28.24
CA GLU A 38 23.17 10.38 26.81
C GLU A 38 24.06 9.14 26.65
N GLY A 39 23.76 8.31 25.65
CA GLY A 39 24.49 7.08 25.32
C GLY A 39 24.35 6.66 23.87
N VAL A 40 25.09 5.62 23.47
CA VAL A 40 25.07 5.04 22.12
C VAL A 40 24.93 3.53 22.23
N PHE A 41 24.11 2.93 21.36
CA PHE A 41 23.93 1.49 21.25
C PHE A 41 24.23 1.03 19.81
N ASP A 42 25.14 0.07 19.66
CA ASP A 42 25.71 -0.40 18.38
C ASP A 42 25.75 -1.93 18.21
N ASN A 43 25.45 -2.70 19.26
CA ASN A 43 25.62 -4.15 19.32
C ASN A 43 24.29 -4.93 19.15
N SER A 44 23.44 -4.53 18.20
CA SER A 44 22.16 -5.23 17.93
C SER A 44 22.35 -6.51 17.11
N THR A 45 21.71 -7.60 17.51
CA THR A 45 21.59 -8.84 16.72
C THR A 45 20.29 -8.88 15.91
N VAL A 46 19.22 -8.26 16.41
CA VAL A 46 17.93 -8.12 15.72
C VAL A 46 18.00 -7.19 14.51
N PHE A 47 18.80 -6.12 14.60
CA PHE A 47 19.07 -5.16 13.53
C PHE A 47 20.59 -5.05 13.29
N PRO A 48 21.21 -6.07 12.65
CA PRO A 48 22.66 -6.21 12.61
C PRO A 48 23.36 -5.04 11.92
N GLY A 49 24.46 -4.58 12.52
CA GLY A 49 25.28 -3.48 11.99
C GLY A 49 24.69 -2.07 12.17
N THR A 50 23.62 -1.91 12.97
CA THR A 50 23.01 -0.61 13.28
C THR A 50 23.60 0.05 14.53
N THR A 51 23.86 1.36 14.44
CA THR A 51 24.19 2.24 15.58
C THR A 51 23.06 3.24 15.81
N ARG A 52 22.72 3.54 17.06
CA ARG A 52 21.71 4.54 17.45
C ARG A 52 22.12 5.31 18.72
N ASP A 53 21.88 6.61 18.69
CA ASP A 53 21.99 7.47 19.88
C ASP A 53 20.75 7.28 20.77
N TYR A 54 20.91 7.32 22.09
CA TYR A 54 19.79 7.36 23.04
C TYR A 54 20.07 8.33 24.20
N ALA A 55 19.01 8.68 24.94
CA ALA A 55 19.13 9.41 26.19
C ALA A 55 18.15 8.86 27.24
N VAL A 56 18.50 8.95 28.52
CA VAL A 56 17.70 8.48 29.65
C VAL A 56 17.48 9.64 30.60
N TYR A 57 16.23 9.98 30.87
CA TYR A 57 15.84 11.00 31.83
C TYR A 57 15.41 10.34 33.14
N VAL A 58 16.03 10.79 34.23
CA VAL A 58 15.72 10.38 35.61
C VAL A 58 15.19 11.62 36.35
N PRO A 59 13.93 11.62 36.82
CA PRO A 59 13.36 12.77 37.56
C PRO A 59 14.06 12.95 38.91
N GLU A 60 14.06 14.18 39.45
CA GLU A 60 14.68 14.45 40.77
C GLU A 60 13.93 13.76 41.92
N GLN A 61 12.66 13.41 41.71
CA GLN A 61 11.80 12.64 42.62
C GLN A 61 12.05 11.12 42.56
N TYR A 62 13.07 10.65 41.83
CA TYR A 62 13.43 9.23 41.76
C TYR A 62 14.07 8.72 43.06
N ASP A 63 13.51 7.64 43.59
CA ASP A 63 14.02 6.88 44.73
C ASP A 63 14.38 5.46 44.25
N ALA A 64 15.60 4.99 44.54
CA ALA A 64 16.04 3.66 44.13
C ALA A 64 15.32 2.53 44.90
N ASP A 65 14.76 2.81 46.09
CA ASP A 65 13.99 1.84 46.87
C ASP A 65 12.53 1.71 46.38
N GLN A 66 12.07 2.55 45.44
CA GLN A 66 10.73 2.50 44.85
C GLN A 66 10.79 2.30 43.32
N PRO A 67 10.02 1.34 42.75
CA PRO A 67 10.01 1.15 41.29
C PRO A 67 9.31 2.32 40.58
N ALA A 68 10.06 3.07 39.77
CA ALA A 68 9.51 4.17 38.97
C ALA A 68 8.71 3.68 37.75
N SER A 69 7.72 4.46 37.30
CA SER A 69 7.06 4.22 36.01
C SER A 69 8.03 4.45 34.85
N LEU A 70 7.77 3.85 33.69
CA LEU A 70 8.66 3.91 32.52
C LEU A 70 7.91 4.39 31.28
N MET A 71 8.48 5.37 30.56
CA MET A 71 8.01 5.77 29.24
C MET A 71 9.13 5.68 28.19
N VAL A 72 8.90 4.97 27.10
CA VAL A 72 9.88 4.80 26.02
C VAL A 72 9.46 5.59 24.78
N PHE A 73 10.35 6.41 24.25
CA PHE A 73 10.08 7.37 23.19
C PHE A 73 10.85 7.03 21.90
N MET A 74 10.12 6.69 20.84
CA MET A 74 10.63 6.51 19.49
C MET A 74 10.91 7.87 18.82
N ASP A 75 11.95 7.93 17.97
CA ASP A 75 12.58 9.19 17.53
C ASP A 75 12.94 10.11 18.72
N GLY A 76 13.49 9.53 19.79
CA GLY A 76 13.59 10.17 21.11
C GLY A 76 14.22 11.58 21.14
N LYS A 77 15.14 11.90 20.21
CA LYS A 77 15.76 13.25 20.10
C LYS A 77 14.78 14.34 19.65
N ASN A 78 13.61 13.99 19.13
CA ASN A 78 12.52 14.94 18.88
C ASN A 78 11.73 15.30 20.15
N TYR A 79 11.79 14.44 21.18
CA TYR A 79 11.02 14.60 22.41
C TYR A 79 11.79 15.35 23.50
N TRP A 80 13.05 15.00 23.77
CA TRP A 80 13.77 15.52 24.94
C TRP A 80 14.37 16.92 24.79
N LYS A 81 14.53 17.40 23.55
CA LYS A 81 15.12 18.71 23.25
C LYS A 81 14.44 19.87 24.01
N PRO A 82 15.21 20.72 24.75
CA PRO A 82 14.67 21.92 25.39
C PRO A 82 14.08 22.95 24.39
N ASP A 83 14.61 22.99 23.17
CA ASP A 83 14.13 23.81 22.03
C ASP A 83 13.13 23.05 21.13
N GLY A 84 12.76 21.82 21.49
CA GLY A 84 11.85 20.98 20.73
C GLY A 84 10.38 21.39 20.89
N ALA A 85 9.49 20.68 20.18
CA ALA A 85 8.05 20.89 20.34
C ALA A 85 7.52 20.28 21.65
N PHE A 86 7.95 19.05 21.97
CA PHE A 86 7.45 18.28 23.12
C PHE A 86 8.10 18.66 24.46
N ARG A 87 9.42 18.91 24.47
CA ARG A 87 10.20 19.32 25.66
C ARG A 87 9.98 18.38 26.85
N ALA A 88 9.96 17.07 26.58
CA ALA A 88 9.41 16.06 27.48
C ALA A 88 9.98 16.07 28.91
N PRO A 89 11.30 16.25 29.16
CA PRO A 89 11.84 16.43 30.52
C PRO A 89 11.14 17.52 31.33
N ALA A 90 11.01 18.74 30.78
CA ALA A 90 10.37 19.86 31.49
C ALA A 90 8.87 19.64 31.73
N VAL A 91 8.18 18.95 30.80
CA VAL A 91 6.79 18.54 31.00
C VAL A 91 6.68 17.46 32.08
N PHE A 92 7.66 16.56 32.19
CA PHE A 92 7.70 15.54 33.25
C PHE A 92 8.01 16.18 34.60
N ASP A 93 8.97 17.10 34.69
CA ASP A 93 9.26 17.86 35.91
C ASP A 93 8.00 18.57 36.44
N GLU A 94 7.27 19.28 35.57
CA GLU A 94 6.02 19.99 35.91
C GLU A 94 4.93 19.02 36.41
N LEU A 95 4.63 17.96 35.65
CA LEU A 95 3.53 17.05 35.96
C LEU A 95 3.82 16.12 37.14
N ILE A 96 5.08 15.67 37.32
CA ILE A 96 5.48 14.87 38.49
C ILE A 96 5.44 15.74 39.76
N ALA A 97 5.91 16.99 39.69
CA ALA A 97 5.83 17.92 40.83
C ALA A 97 4.39 18.32 41.18
N ALA A 98 3.47 18.34 40.20
CA ALA A 98 2.04 18.57 40.42
C ALA A 98 1.29 17.34 40.96
N GLY A 99 1.83 16.13 40.79
CA GLY A 99 1.11 14.87 41.01
C GLY A 99 0.14 14.49 39.88
N ASP A 100 0.23 15.17 38.73
CA ASP A 100 -0.56 14.90 37.51
C ASP A 100 -0.06 13.65 36.74
N MET A 101 1.11 13.12 37.10
CA MET A 101 1.64 11.82 36.64
C MET A 101 2.58 11.20 37.70
N PRO A 102 2.75 9.87 37.75
CA PRO A 102 3.68 9.22 38.68
C PRO A 102 5.15 9.55 38.38
N THR A 103 6.03 9.35 39.37
CA THR A 103 7.49 9.43 39.18
C THR A 103 7.93 8.50 38.05
N THR A 104 8.35 9.08 36.92
CA THR A 104 8.53 8.36 35.66
C THR A 104 9.93 8.59 35.09
N ILE A 105 10.66 7.49 34.82
CA ILE A 105 11.88 7.48 34.01
C ILE A 105 11.50 7.46 32.52
N ALA A 106 12.17 8.28 31.71
CA ALA A 106 11.95 8.30 30.26
C ALA A 106 13.18 7.85 29.47
N VAL A 107 13.00 6.89 28.57
CA VAL A 107 14.06 6.40 27.66
C VAL A 107 13.78 6.88 26.24
N PHE A 108 14.65 7.73 25.73
CA PHE A 108 14.55 8.36 24.42
C PHE A 108 15.46 7.66 23.41
N VAL A 109 14.91 6.83 22.53
CA VAL A 109 15.67 6.01 21.58
C VAL A 109 15.49 6.52 20.15
N ASN A 110 16.60 6.73 19.43
CA ASN A 110 16.57 7.04 18.00
C ASN A 110 16.62 5.75 17.16
N PRO A 111 16.13 5.77 15.91
CA PRO A 111 16.22 4.62 15.02
C PRO A 111 17.67 4.28 14.66
N GLY A 112 17.93 3.01 14.39
CA GLY A 112 19.22 2.52 13.92
C GLY A 112 19.66 3.13 12.60
N THR A 113 20.96 3.34 12.46
CA THR A 113 21.64 3.71 11.22
C THR A 113 22.71 2.67 10.93
N VAL A 114 22.65 2.03 9.76
CA VAL A 114 23.73 1.17 9.27
C VAL A 114 24.84 2.09 8.75
N LYS A 115 25.93 2.19 9.52
CA LYS A 115 27.08 3.02 9.17
C LYS A 115 27.80 2.50 7.94
N LYS A 116 28.19 3.38 7.02
CA LYS A 116 28.98 2.98 5.84
C LYS A 116 30.39 2.52 6.22
N THR A 117 30.96 1.66 5.38
CA THR A 117 32.35 1.17 5.50
C THR A 117 33.21 1.51 4.27
N LEU A 118 32.59 1.82 3.12
CA LEU A 118 33.27 2.30 1.92
C LEU A 118 33.40 3.83 1.90
N GLN A 119 34.47 4.32 1.26
CA GLN A 119 34.65 5.73 0.95
C GLN A 119 33.69 6.16 -0.16
N GLY A 120 33.14 7.37 -0.08
CA GLY A 120 32.16 7.89 -1.05
C GLY A 120 30.71 7.48 -0.78
N ALA A 121 30.48 6.32 -0.15
CA ALA A 121 29.15 5.82 0.21
C ALA A 121 28.36 6.73 1.18
N VAL A 122 27.08 6.42 1.42
CA VAL A 122 26.21 7.07 2.43
C VAL A 122 25.83 6.13 3.58
N ASP A 123 25.55 6.70 4.75
CA ASP A 123 24.95 5.96 5.88
C ASP A 123 23.49 5.61 5.55
N ARG A 124 23.08 4.36 5.79
CA ARG A 124 21.71 3.90 5.51
C ARG A 124 20.84 3.97 6.76
N SER A 125 19.81 4.83 6.74
CA SER A 125 18.81 4.87 7.81
C SER A 125 18.01 3.57 7.84
N ASN A 126 17.87 2.96 9.02
CA ASN A 126 17.01 1.80 9.23
C ASN A 126 15.60 2.18 9.68
N ARG A 127 15.31 3.48 9.91
CA ARG A 127 14.11 3.99 10.60
C ARG A 127 12.81 3.35 10.11
N SER A 128 12.53 3.35 8.82
CA SER A 128 11.26 2.78 8.32
C SER A 128 11.18 1.27 8.54
N PHE A 129 12.30 0.55 8.40
CA PHE A 129 12.34 -0.90 8.61
C PHE A 129 12.26 -1.27 10.09
N GLU A 130 12.74 -0.42 11.01
CA GLU A 130 12.55 -0.59 12.45
C GLU A 130 11.15 -0.19 12.91
N TYR A 131 10.57 0.89 12.37
CA TYR A 131 9.40 1.55 12.96
C TYR A 131 8.08 1.26 12.24
N ASP A 132 8.03 1.27 10.89
CA ASP A 132 6.77 1.06 10.16
C ASP A 132 6.45 -0.43 9.95
N SER A 133 7.44 -1.33 10.12
CA SER A 133 7.27 -2.77 9.97
C SER A 133 6.37 -3.37 11.06
N MET A 134 5.37 -4.15 10.65
CA MET A 134 4.51 -4.88 11.58
C MET A 134 5.21 -6.10 12.20
N GLY A 135 4.72 -6.55 13.36
CA GLY A 135 5.21 -7.73 14.08
C GLY A 135 6.18 -7.41 15.22
N ASP A 136 6.62 -8.46 15.91
CA ASP A 136 7.32 -8.38 17.20
C ASP A 136 8.78 -7.90 17.13
N ARG A 137 9.37 -7.81 15.93
CA ARG A 137 10.81 -7.57 15.72
C ARG A 137 11.34 -6.35 16.49
N TYR A 138 10.66 -5.21 16.38
CA TYR A 138 11.11 -4.00 17.08
C TYR A 138 10.92 -4.12 18.59
N SER A 139 9.76 -4.63 19.04
CA SER A 139 9.48 -4.90 20.45
C SER A 139 10.54 -5.80 21.07
N LYS A 140 10.99 -6.82 20.32
CA LYS A 140 12.02 -7.76 20.73
C LYS A 140 13.40 -7.11 20.84
N PHE A 141 13.81 -6.32 19.85
CA PHE A 141 15.01 -5.47 19.97
C PHE A 141 14.94 -4.58 21.22
N LEU A 142 13.79 -3.92 21.43
CA LEU A 142 13.61 -2.95 22.50
C LEU A 142 13.73 -3.61 23.88
N ILE A 143 13.05 -4.73 24.08
CA ILE A 143 12.94 -5.42 25.37
C ILE A 143 14.14 -6.35 25.64
N ASP A 144 14.59 -7.12 24.66
CA ASP A 144 15.60 -8.17 24.84
C ASP A 144 17.04 -7.63 24.71
N GLU A 145 17.27 -6.57 23.92
CA GLU A 145 18.62 -6.02 23.66
C GLU A 145 18.86 -4.63 24.27
N PHE A 146 17.92 -3.69 24.08
CA PHE A 146 18.20 -2.27 24.32
C PHE A 146 17.85 -1.77 25.73
N LEU A 147 16.64 -2.03 26.23
CA LEU A 147 16.22 -1.58 27.56
C LEU A 147 17.09 -2.13 28.71
N PRO A 148 17.64 -3.37 28.66
CA PRO A 148 18.61 -3.83 29.65
C PRO A 148 19.90 -2.99 29.73
N VAL A 149 20.26 -2.27 28.67
CA VAL A 149 21.41 -1.34 28.65
C VAL A 149 20.98 0.09 29.02
N ALA A 150 19.81 0.54 28.55
CA ALA A 150 19.29 1.88 28.83
C ALA A 150 18.75 2.05 30.27
N LEU A 151 18.49 0.95 30.98
CA LEU A 151 17.97 0.94 32.35
C LEU A 151 18.94 0.29 33.35
N ASP A 152 20.23 0.16 33.00
CA ASP A 152 21.22 -0.33 33.97
C ASP A 152 21.22 0.53 35.23
N SER A 153 21.32 -0.13 36.38
CA SER A 153 21.29 0.49 37.71
C SER A 153 20.02 1.31 38.05
N LEU A 154 18.91 1.20 37.27
CA LEU A 154 17.64 1.89 37.52
C LEU A 154 16.51 0.93 37.93
N ASN A 155 15.82 1.26 39.03
CA ASN A 155 14.65 0.54 39.53
C ASN A 155 13.38 1.08 38.83
N VAL A 156 12.90 0.35 37.83
CA VAL A 156 11.60 0.62 37.18
C VAL A 156 10.60 -0.50 37.46
N SER A 157 9.33 -0.14 37.54
CA SER A 157 8.23 -1.11 37.66
C SER A 157 8.24 -2.10 36.50
N SER A 158 7.77 -3.32 36.76
CA SER A 158 7.57 -4.38 35.77
C SER A 158 6.10 -4.57 35.38
N ASP A 159 5.17 -3.85 36.01
CA ASP A 159 3.75 -3.89 35.66
C ASP A 159 3.52 -3.14 34.32
N PRO A 160 2.83 -3.74 33.33
CA PRO A 160 2.46 -3.04 32.10
C PRO A 160 1.64 -1.76 32.34
N ALA A 161 0.88 -1.67 33.43
CA ALA A 161 0.16 -0.45 33.79
C ALA A 161 1.10 0.73 34.04
N ASP A 162 2.29 0.50 34.58
CA ASP A 162 3.31 1.52 34.84
C ASP A 162 4.20 1.82 33.63
N ARG A 163 3.90 1.24 32.46
CA ARG A 163 4.78 1.23 31.29
C ARG A 163 4.10 1.71 30.02
N ALA A 164 4.62 2.79 29.45
CA ALA A 164 4.12 3.36 28.20
C ALA A 164 5.17 3.42 27.08
N VAL A 165 4.67 3.46 25.85
CA VAL A 165 5.42 3.72 24.61
C VAL A 165 4.84 4.92 23.87
N VAL A 166 5.70 5.79 23.35
CA VAL A 166 5.33 7.08 22.75
C VAL A 166 6.10 7.28 21.45
N GLY A 167 5.43 7.77 20.41
CA GLY A 167 6.13 8.16 19.19
C GLY A 167 5.32 9.04 18.24
N ILE A 168 6.01 9.56 17.23
CA ILE A 168 5.47 10.47 16.22
C ILE A 168 5.67 9.92 14.80
N SER A 169 4.68 10.05 13.92
CA SER A 169 4.77 9.54 12.53
C SER A 169 5.05 8.02 12.53
N SER A 170 6.12 7.54 11.87
CA SER A 170 6.58 6.14 12.01
C SER A 170 6.84 5.73 13.46
N GLY A 171 7.32 6.63 14.31
CA GLY A 171 7.45 6.35 15.74
C GLY A 171 6.10 6.09 16.41
N GLY A 172 5.01 6.70 15.93
CA GLY A 172 3.66 6.53 16.47
C GLY A 172 3.06 5.16 16.16
N ILE A 173 3.20 4.68 14.92
CA ILE A 173 2.86 3.27 14.63
C ILE A 173 3.81 2.32 15.36
N CYS A 174 5.11 2.63 15.47
CA CYS A 174 6.07 1.80 16.20
C CYS A 174 5.71 1.65 17.69
N ALA A 175 5.30 2.73 18.35
CA ALA A 175 4.79 2.70 19.72
C ALA A 175 3.55 1.80 19.82
N PHE A 176 2.56 1.98 18.92
CA PHE A 176 1.39 1.12 18.87
C PHE A 176 1.75 -0.36 18.65
N THR A 177 2.60 -0.67 17.66
CA THR A 177 3.12 -2.03 17.38
C THR A 177 3.81 -2.63 18.61
N THR A 178 4.59 -1.84 19.35
CA THR A 178 5.36 -2.30 20.50
C THR A 178 4.43 -2.80 21.62
N ALA A 179 3.46 -1.99 22.04
CA ALA A 179 2.48 -2.39 23.05
C ALA A 179 1.45 -3.41 22.50
N TRP A 180 1.13 -3.34 21.21
CA TRP A 180 0.26 -4.33 20.58
C TRP A 180 0.87 -5.73 20.63
N GLU A 181 2.15 -5.92 20.26
CA GLU A 181 2.78 -7.24 20.30
C GLU A 181 3.27 -7.64 21.70
N ARG A 182 3.59 -6.68 22.58
CA ARG A 182 4.02 -6.92 23.96
C ARG A 182 3.17 -6.17 25.00
N PRO A 183 1.87 -6.48 25.12
CA PRO A 183 1.00 -5.92 26.17
C PRO A 183 1.34 -6.48 27.56
N ASP A 184 2.17 -7.53 27.62
CA ASP A 184 2.83 -8.04 28.83
C ASP A 184 4.03 -7.18 29.27
N GLN A 185 4.37 -6.11 28.52
CA GLN A 185 5.42 -5.15 28.87
C GLN A 185 4.97 -3.69 28.79
N PHE A 186 3.98 -3.33 27.97
CA PHE A 186 3.50 -1.95 27.85
C PHE A 186 1.97 -1.90 27.76
N GLY A 187 1.32 -1.38 28.81
CA GLY A 187 -0.12 -1.21 28.90
C GLY A 187 -0.62 0.17 28.43
N LYS A 188 0.29 1.08 28.08
CA LYS A 188 -0.04 2.48 27.70
C LYS A 188 0.63 2.89 26.39
N VAL A 189 -0.09 3.65 25.54
CA VAL A 189 0.40 4.12 24.22
C VAL A 189 0.02 5.58 23.99
N ILE A 190 0.96 6.37 23.47
CA ILE A 190 0.67 7.64 22.77
C ILE A 190 1.21 7.57 21.33
N SER A 191 0.34 7.77 20.35
CA SER A 191 0.70 7.92 18.94
C SER A 191 0.32 9.31 18.43
N HIS A 192 1.32 10.11 18.07
CA HIS A 192 1.15 11.42 17.45
C HIS A 192 1.27 11.30 15.92
N ILE A 193 0.28 11.78 15.15
CA ILE A 193 0.22 11.76 13.68
C ILE A 193 0.69 10.42 13.08
N GLY A 194 0.17 9.31 13.65
CA GLY A 194 0.73 7.97 13.48
C GLY A 194 0.54 7.40 12.07
N SER A 195 1.59 6.77 11.52
CA SER A 195 1.61 6.29 10.12
C SER A 195 0.84 4.97 9.87
N PHE A 196 -0.43 4.91 10.27
CA PHE A 196 -1.34 3.77 10.04
C PHE A 196 -1.82 3.64 8.58
N THR A 197 -0.88 3.82 7.65
CA THR A 197 -1.05 3.81 6.20
C THR A 197 -0.13 2.75 5.57
N ASN A 198 0.02 2.71 4.25
CA ASN A 198 0.75 1.65 3.55
C ASN A 198 2.26 1.89 3.38
N ILE A 199 2.95 2.34 4.44
CA ILE A 199 4.42 2.36 4.42
C ILE A 199 4.95 0.91 4.38
N ARG A 200 4.63 0.13 5.42
CA ARG A 200 4.96 -1.31 5.56
C ARG A 200 3.80 -2.11 6.19
N GLY A 201 2.61 -1.96 5.62
CA GLY A 201 1.42 -2.75 6.01
C GLY A 201 0.49 -2.11 7.06
N GLY A 202 0.84 -0.97 7.66
CA GLY A 202 0.12 -0.37 8.80
C GLY A 202 -1.40 -0.19 8.67
N TRP A 203 -1.93 -0.02 7.45
CA TRP A 203 -3.37 -0.06 7.13
C TRP A 203 -4.10 -1.35 7.56
N ALA A 204 -3.37 -2.42 7.89
CA ALA A 204 -3.95 -3.67 8.37
C ALA A 204 -4.41 -3.60 9.84
N TYR A 205 -3.89 -2.67 10.66
CA TYR A 205 -4.19 -2.60 12.09
C TYR A 205 -5.69 -2.46 12.44
N PRO A 206 -6.50 -1.61 11.79
CA PRO A 206 -7.94 -1.57 12.03
C PRO A 206 -8.61 -2.94 11.84
N GLY A 207 -8.17 -3.68 10.81
CA GLY A 207 -8.63 -5.04 10.52
C GLY A 207 -8.11 -6.11 11.49
N LEU A 208 -7.05 -5.85 12.27
CA LEU A 208 -6.56 -6.73 13.34
C LEU A 208 -7.24 -6.43 14.68
N ILE A 209 -7.37 -5.15 15.03
CA ILE A 209 -8.05 -4.66 16.25
C ILE A 209 -9.51 -5.14 16.26
N ARG A 210 -10.23 -5.08 15.14
CA ARG A 210 -11.62 -5.57 15.06
C ARG A 210 -11.77 -7.08 15.33
N LYS A 211 -10.69 -7.87 15.29
CA LYS A 211 -10.69 -9.31 15.63
C LYS A 211 -10.51 -9.60 17.12
N THR A 212 -10.02 -8.64 17.91
CA THR A 212 -9.84 -8.80 19.37
C THR A 212 -11.05 -8.35 20.18
N LYS A 213 -12.22 -8.13 19.56
CA LYS A 213 -13.43 -7.65 20.25
C LYS A 213 -13.84 -8.47 21.48
N ASP A 214 -13.69 -9.78 21.43
CA ASP A 214 -14.06 -10.69 22.52
C ASP A 214 -12.86 -11.03 23.44
N SER A 215 -11.70 -10.40 23.20
CA SER A 215 -10.40 -10.69 23.82
C SER A 215 -9.42 -9.52 23.66
N ALA A 216 -9.85 -8.30 24.03
CA ALA A 216 -9.08 -7.09 23.80
C ALA A 216 -7.72 -7.15 24.54
N LYS A 217 -6.64 -6.78 23.85
CA LYS A 217 -5.31 -6.67 24.47
C LYS A 217 -5.36 -5.54 25.52
N PRO A 218 -4.79 -5.73 26.73
CA PRO A 218 -4.88 -4.76 27.83
C PRO A 218 -3.97 -3.55 27.60
N ILE A 219 -4.32 -2.70 26.63
CA ILE A 219 -3.60 -1.48 26.29
C ILE A 219 -4.55 -0.28 26.21
N LYS A 220 -4.13 0.83 26.83
CA LYS A 220 -4.80 2.14 26.80
C LYS A 220 -4.13 3.02 25.74
N VAL A 221 -4.91 3.53 24.78
CA VAL A 221 -4.37 4.09 23.52
C VAL A 221 -4.80 5.53 23.30
N TYR A 222 -3.88 6.46 23.45
CA TYR A 222 -4.06 7.86 23.05
C TYR A 222 -3.57 8.06 21.61
N LEU A 223 -4.42 8.61 20.75
CA LEU A 223 -4.12 9.03 19.39
C LEU A 223 -4.26 10.56 19.29
N GLN A 224 -3.30 11.21 18.64
CA GLN A 224 -3.44 12.60 18.17
C GLN A 224 -3.19 12.63 16.67
N GLU A 225 -3.94 13.49 15.97
CA GLU A 225 -3.86 13.65 14.52
C GLU A 225 -4.02 15.12 14.12
N GLY A 226 -3.39 15.53 13.01
CA GLY A 226 -3.57 16.84 12.40
C GLY A 226 -4.73 16.83 11.39
N LYS A 227 -5.62 17.82 11.43
CA LYS A 227 -6.74 17.93 10.46
C LYS A 227 -6.28 18.05 9.01
N ASP A 228 -5.13 18.68 8.79
CA ASP A 228 -4.55 18.93 7.46
C ASP A 228 -3.36 17.99 7.16
N ASP A 229 -3.31 16.81 7.81
CA ASP A 229 -2.17 15.89 7.65
C ASP A 229 -2.18 15.08 6.33
N LEU A 230 -1.08 14.40 6.03
CA LEU A 230 -0.68 13.95 4.71
C LEU A 230 -1.74 13.13 3.96
N ASN A 231 -1.91 13.47 2.68
CA ASN A 231 -2.45 12.58 1.65
C ASN A 231 -1.31 12.28 0.65
N ASN A 232 -0.67 11.12 0.78
CA ASN A 232 0.56 10.78 0.06
C ASN A 232 0.55 9.38 -0.55
N LEU A 233 1.65 8.98 -1.20
CA LEU A 233 1.92 7.64 -1.72
C LEU A 233 1.43 6.48 -0.83
N PHE A 234 1.54 6.62 0.49
CA PHE A 234 1.23 5.54 1.42
C PHE A 234 -0.22 5.57 1.91
N GLY A 235 -0.86 6.73 1.99
CA GLY A 235 -2.28 6.83 2.36
C GLY A 235 -2.75 8.25 2.65
N ASN A 236 -3.97 8.34 3.18
CA ASN A 236 -4.49 9.55 3.83
C ASN A 236 -4.40 9.31 5.34
N TRP A 237 -3.60 10.11 6.03
CA TRP A 237 -3.24 9.88 7.43
C TRP A 237 -4.41 10.21 8.37
N PRO A 238 -5.11 11.36 8.22
CA PRO A 238 -6.33 11.66 8.98
C PRO A 238 -7.40 10.56 8.92
N LEU A 239 -7.67 10.01 7.73
CA LEU A 239 -8.62 8.91 7.56
C LEU A 239 -8.09 7.57 8.14
N GLY A 240 -6.77 7.36 8.12
CA GLY A 240 -6.13 6.19 8.74
C GLY A 240 -6.27 6.19 10.27
N ASN A 241 -6.02 7.32 10.92
CA ASN A 241 -6.23 7.47 12.37
C ASN A 241 -7.72 7.41 12.75
N GLN A 242 -8.65 7.83 11.87
CA GLN A 242 -10.09 7.64 12.08
C GLN A 242 -10.56 6.19 12.01
N ASP A 243 -10.09 5.36 11.07
CA ASP A 243 -10.46 3.92 11.06
C ASP A 243 -9.75 3.14 12.19
N MET A 244 -8.56 3.57 12.62
CA MET A 244 -7.93 3.08 13.85
C MET A 244 -8.80 3.34 15.09
N ALA A 245 -9.26 4.57 15.31
CA ALA A 245 -10.15 4.88 16.42
C ALA A 245 -11.50 4.14 16.32
N ALA A 246 -12.09 4.06 15.12
CA ALA A 246 -13.32 3.29 14.90
C ALA A 246 -13.13 1.80 15.22
N ALA A 247 -11.98 1.21 14.88
CA ALA A 247 -11.63 -0.16 15.24
C ALA A 247 -11.44 -0.36 16.75
N LEU A 248 -10.72 0.56 17.43
CA LEU A 248 -10.52 0.55 18.88
C LEU A 248 -11.86 0.64 19.62
N ALA A 249 -12.73 1.57 19.22
CA ALA A 249 -14.09 1.73 19.75
C ALA A 249 -14.97 0.49 19.49
N PHE A 250 -14.91 -0.09 18.28
CA PHE A 250 -15.65 -1.31 17.96
C PHE A 250 -15.22 -2.51 18.83
N ALA A 251 -13.91 -2.65 19.08
CA ALA A 251 -13.35 -3.73 19.87
C ALA A 251 -13.35 -3.48 21.40
N GLY A 252 -13.71 -2.28 21.86
CA GLY A 252 -13.88 -1.95 23.28
C GLY A 252 -12.59 -1.55 24.00
N TYR A 253 -11.58 -1.05 23.27
CA TYR A 253 -10.35 -0.54 23.87
C TYR A 253 -10.59 0.80 24.58
N HIS A 254 -9.94 1.00 25.73
CA HIS A 254 -9.84 2.32 26.35
C HIS A 254 -8.95 3.20 25.46
N HIS A 255 -9.54 4.14 24.74
CA HIS A 255 -8.83 4.95 23.75
C HIS A 255 -9.37 6.38 23.67
N LYS A 256 -8.60 7.27 23.04
CA LYS A 256 -9.00 8.65 22.73
C LYS A 256 -8.36 9.11 21.42
N LEU A 257 -9.05 9.88 20.59
CA LEU A 257 -8.51 10.50 19.37
C LEU A 257 -8.73 12.02 19.36
N VAL A 258 -7.63 12.79 19.44
CA VAL A 258 -7.66 14.26 19.37
C VAL A 258 -7.21 14.78 18.01
N PHE A 259 -8.11 15.51 17.33
CA PHE A 259 -7.80 16.25 16.10
C PHE A 259 -7.36 17.68 16.42
N THR A 260 -6.07 17.96 16.25
CA THR A 260 -5.49 19.31 16.34
C THR A 260 -5.55 20.04 15.00
N GLU A 261 -5.36 21.36 15.00
CA GLU A 261 -5.17 22.11 13.74
C GLU A 261 -3.87 21.69 13.03
N GLY A 262 -3.77 21.98 11.72
CA GLY A 262 -2.54 21.76 10.93
C GLY A 262 -2.30 20.33 10.48
N GLY A 263 -1.19 20.13 9.77
CA GLY A 263 -0.73 18.83 9.24
C GLY A 263 0.55 18.32 9.92
N HIS A 264 1.43 17.64 9.16
CA HIS A 264 2.56 16.82 9.65
C HIS A 264 3.61 17.58 10.50
N SER A 265 3.26 17.88 11.75
CA SER A 265 4.04 18.76 12.61
C SER A 265 3.93 18.34 14.07
N GLY A 266 5.08 18.09 14.69
CA GLY A 266 5.17 17.87 16.13
C GLY A 266 4.77 19.09 16.98
N GLN A 267 4.56 20.28 16.39
CA GLN A 267 4.19 21.49 17.14
C GLN A 267 2.84 21.36 17.84
N PHE A 268 1.81 20.88 17.14
CA PHE A 268 0.47 20.73 17.72
C PHE A 268 0.40 19.51 18.65
N ALA A 269 1.08 18.42 18.28
CA ALA A 269 1.30 17.27 19.15
C ALA A 269 1.95 17.67 20.49
N GLY A 270 3.00 18.50 20.45
CA GLY A 270 3.70 19.02 21.64
C GLY A 270 2.88 20.00 22.48
N GLN A 271 1.88 20.67 21.91
CA GLN A 271 0.92 21.49 22.66
C GLN A 271 -0.10 20.64 23.41
N GLU A 272 -0.59 19.55 22.79
CA GLU A 272 -1.52 18.60 23.42
C GLU A 272 -0.82 17.62 24.38
N PHE A 273 0.50 17.42 24.25
CA PHE A 273 1.26 16.41 25.00
C PHE A 273 1.05 16.42 26.54
N PRO A 274 0.98 17.57 27.25
CA PRO A 274 0.65 17.59 28.67
C PRO A 274 -0.80 17.21 29.00
N GLY A 275 -1.72 17.32 28.03
CA GLY A 275 -3.10 16.81 28.11
C GLY A 275 -3.19 15.32 27.81
N ALA A 276 -2.37 14.84 26.86
CA ALA A 276 -2.21 13.42 26.56
C ALA A 276 -1.66 12.63 27.75
N LEU A 277 -0.61 13.14 28.42
CA LEU A 277 -0.02 12.51 29.60
C LEU A 277 -1.01 12.40 30.77
N ARG A 278 -1.74 13.48 31.10
CA ARG A 278 -2.78 13.47 32.14
C ARG A 278 -3.84 12.41 31.85
N TRP A 279 -4.41 12.39 30.64
CA TRP A 279 -5.39 11.38 30.26
C TRP A 279 -4.80 9.96 30.29
N LEU A 280 -3.53 9.78 29.93
CA LEU A 280 -2.90 8.46 29.91
C LEU A 280 -2.75 7.89 31.32
N TRP A 281 -2.31 8.69 32.28
CA TRP A 281 -2.04 8.27 33.67
C TRP A 281 -3.26 8.29 34.60
N ASP A 282 -4.32 9.01 34.26
CA ASP A 282 -5.63 8.95 34.93
C ASP A 282 -6.36 7.63 34.62
N GLU A 283 -6.38 6.65 35.52
CA GLU A 283 -7.09 5.38 35.29
C GLU A 283 -8.62 5.52 35.20
N ASP A 284 -9.20 6.57 35.80
CA ASP A 284 -10.63 6.89 35.73
C ASP A 284 -11.00 7.69 34.46
N SER A 285 -10.03 7.92 33.55
CA SER A 285 -10.23 8.75 32.35
C SER A 285 -11.34 8.22 31.44
N VAL A 286 -12.06 9.13 30.79
CA VAL A 286 -13.13 8.75 29.85
C VAL A 286 -12.54 8.32 28.50
N SER A 287 -12.90 7.12 28.04
CA SER A 287 -12.66 6.64 26.67
C SER A 287 -13.64 7.27 25.68
N ASP A 288 -13.18 7.52 24.45
CA ASP A 288 -14.06 7.80 23.33
C ASP A 288 -14.96 6.61 22.99
N VAL A 289 -16.10 6.88 22.35
CA VAL A 289 -17.14 5.91 21.98
C VAL A 289 -17.47 5.98 20.49
N ALA A 290 -17.89 4.85 19.90
CA ALA A 290 -18.21 4.78 18.48
C ALA A 290 -19.44 5.65 18.11
N VAL A 291 -19.24 6.66 17.24
CA VAL A 291 -20.29 7.58 16.80
C VAL A 291 -20.78 7.22 15.39
N ASN A 292 -21.79 6.35 15.30
CA ASN A 292 -22.55 6.14 14.05
C ASN A 292 -23.79 7.05 14.04
N LYS A 293 -24.00 7.82 12.96
CA LYS A 293 -25.02 8.89 12.89
C LYS A 293 -26.22 8.54 12.00
N GLU A 294 -26.91 7.43 12.24
CA GLU A 294 -28.13 7.10 11.46
C GLU A 294 -29.28 8.10 11.74
N THR A 295 -29.57 9.02 10.81
CA THR A 295 -30.62 10.06 10.94
C THR A 295 -31.94 9.69 10.25
N LYS A 296 -31.96 8.62 9.43
CA LYS A 296 -33.16 8.11 8.72
C LYS A 296 -33.90 9.17 7.89
N PRO A 297 -33.21 9.94 7.03
CA PRO A 297 -33.85 10.94 6.16
C PRO A 297 -34.88 10.27 5.21
N GLU A 298 -35.91 11.03 4.85
CA GLU A 298 -36.95 10.54 3.94
C GLU A 298 -36.37 10.29 2.54
N TRP A 299 -36.72 9.14 1.96
CA TRP A 299 -36.35 8.81 0.57
C TRP A 299 -37.51 9.11 -0.38
N GLN A 300 -37.20 9.86 -1.44
CA GLN A 300 -38.06 10.04 -2.61
C GLN A 300 -37.28 9.66 -3.88
N PRO A 301 -37.95 9.15 -4.94
CA PRO A 301 -37.28 8.84 -6.20
C PRO A 301 -36.77 10.11 -6.89
N HIS A 302 -35.59 10.02 -7.50
CA HIS A 302 -35.15 11.03 -8.46
C HIS A 302 -36.18 11.17 -9.61
N PRO A 303 -36.40 12.35 -10.22
CA PRO A 303 -37.35 12.51 -11.32
C PRO A 303 -37.13 11.51 -12.46
N ASP A 304 -35.88 11.28 -12.87
CA ASP A 304 -35.52 10.31 -13.91
C ASP A 304 -35.71 8.83 -13.49
N ALA A 305 -36.01 8.55 -12.22
CA ALA A 305 -36.40 7.23 -11.71
C ALA A 305 -37.93 7.07 -11.55
N VAL A 306 -38.71 8.03 -12.05
CA VAL A 306 -40.17 7.95 -12.19
C VAL A 306 -40.52 7.50 -13.61
N PRO A 307 -41.36 6.46 -13.79
CA PRO A 307 -41.82 6.06 -15.12
C PRO A 307 -42.58 7.16 -15.84
N ARG A 308 -42.26 7.35 -17.12
CA ARG A 308 -42.94 8.28 -18.04
C ARG A 308 -43.70 7.51 -19.10
N ASP A 309 -44.80 8.09 -19.60
CA ASP A 309 -45.64 7.47 -20.63
C ASP A 309 -45.36 8.01 -22.04
N ASP A 310 -44.64 9.12 -22.16
CA ASP A 310 -44.11 9.66 -23.42
C ASP A 310 -42.74 9.05 -23.79
N VAL A 311 -42.15 8.24 -22.92
CA VAL A 311 -40.83 7.61 -23.09
C VAL A 311 -40.96 6.17 -23.62
N PRO A 312 -40.24 5.79 -24.69
CA PRO A 312 -40.16 4.41 -25.17
C PRO A 312 -39.55 3.47 -24.13
N LYS A 313 -40.25 2.37 -23.83
CA LYS A 313 -39.91 1.44 -22.74
C LYS A 313 -39.18 0.20 -23.26
N GLY A 314 -37.99 -0.08 -22.73
CA GLY A 314 -37.19 -1.25 -23.07
C GLY A 314 -37.76 -2.57 -22.59
N THR A 315 -37.23 -3.68 -23.09
CA THR A 315 -37.69 -5.04 -22.78
C THR A 315 -36.72 -5.75 -21.85
N LEU A 316 -37.16 -6.05 -20.62
CA LEU A 316 -36.44 -6.91 -19.67
C LEU A 316 -36.79 -8.38 -19.91
N THR A 317 -35.85 -9.15 -20.46
CA THR A 317 -35.97 -10.60 -20.67
C THR A 317 -35.34 -11.35 -19.49
N LYS A 318 -36.12 -12.13 -18.73
CA LYS A 318 -35.55 -13.12 -17.80
C LYS A 318 -34.92 -14.25 -18.61
N MET A 319 -33.69 -14.64 -18.26
CA MET A 319 -32.99 -15.75 -18.89
C MET A 319 -33.14 -17.04 -18.06
N ASP A 320 -32.86 -18.18 -18.68
CA ASP A 320 -32.81 -19.47 -17.97
C ASP A 320 -31.70 -19.47 -16.90
N PRO A 321 -31.89 -20.15 -15.75
CA PRO A 321 -30.92 -20.17 -14.67
C PRO A 321 -29.55 -20.68 -15.14
N PHE A 322 -28.50 -19.92 -14.84
CA PHE A 322 -27.16 -20.19 -15.36
C PHE A 322 -26.32 -21.02 -14.38
N GLU A 323 -25.68 -22.08 -14.89
CA GLU A 323 -24.73 -22.91 -14.14
C GLU A 323 -23.28 -22.59 -14.51
N SER A 324 -22.43 -22.37 -13.50
CA SER A 324 -21.02 -22.00 -13.71
C SER A 324 -20.08 -23.20 -13.69
N LYS A 325 -19.02 -23.12 -14.50
CA LYS A 325 -17.85 -24.01 -14.44
C LYS A 325 -16.74 -23.39 -13.58
N ILE A 326 -16.65 -22.05 -13.56
CA ILE A 326 -15.68 -21.29 -12.74
C ILE A 326 -16.08 -21.31 -11.25
N PHE A 327 -17.34 -21.07 -10.93
CA PHE A 327 -17.90 -21.23 -9.58
C PHE A 327 -18.71 -22.53 -9.51
N VAL A 328 -18.02 -23.66 -9.38
CA VAL A 328 -18.63 -25.00 -9.38
C VAL A 328 -19.78 -25.14 -8.36
N ASP A 329 -20.75 -25.99 -8.69
CA ASP A 329 -22.04 -26.19 -7.96
C ASP A 329 -22.93 -24.94 -7.82
N THR A 330 -22.67 -23.84 -8.55
CA THR A 330 -23.58 -22.67 -8.53
C THR A 330 -24.65 -22.69 -9.61
N VAL A 331 -25.85 -22.25 -9.23
CA VAL A 331 -26.91 -21.77 -10.13
C VAL A 331 -27.23 -20.32 -9.78
N ARG A 332 -27.37 -19.45 -10.78
CA ARG A 332 -27.81 -18.04 -10.59
C ARG A 332 -28.94 -17.63 -11.53
N ASN A 333 -29.82 -16.75 -11.04
CA ASN A 333 -30.77 -16.03 -11.90
C ASN A 333 -30.01 -14.90 -12.62
N TRP A 334 -30.47 -14.58 -13.83
CA TRP A 334 -30.00 -13.41 -14.55
C TRP A 334 -31.06 -12.93 -15.56
N SER A 335 -30.92 -11.70 -16.03
CA SER A 335 -31.82 -11.10 -17.02
C SER A 335 -31.10 -10.08 -17.88
N VAL A 336 -31.61 -9.85 -19.08
CA VAL A 336 -31.08 -8.87 -20.05
C VAL A 336 -32.15 -7.86 -20.37
N TYR A 337 -31.89 -6.58 -20.11
CA TYR A 337 -32.68 -5.46 -20.60
C TYR A 337 -32.11 -4.95 -21.92
N VAL A 338 -32.98 -4.76 -22.90
CA VAL A 338 -32.67 -4.14 -24.20
C VAL A 338 -33.50 -2.87 -24.35
N PRO A 339 -32.89 -1.70 -24.57
CA PRO A 339 -33.63 -0.45 -24.71
C PRO A 339 -34.45 -0.44 -26.01
N ALA A 340 -35.56 0.31 -26.02
CA ALA A 340 -36.42 0.43 -27.21
C ALA A 340 -35.70 1.04 -28.42
N GLN A 341 -34.62 1.80 -28.17
CA GLN A 341 -33.75 2.49 -29.11
C GLN A 341 -32.60 1.60 -29.64
N TYR A 342 -32.57 0.29 -29.31
CA TYR A 342 -31.56 -0.64 -29.81
C TYR A 342 -31.68 -0.85 -31.33
N ASP A 343 -30.58 -0.59 -32.04
CA ASP A 343 -30.44 -0.77 -33.49
C ASP A 343 -29.33 -1.79 -33.74
N ALA A 344 -29.67 -2.98 -34.28
CA ALA A 344 -28.71 -4.05 -34.51
C ALA A 344 -27.60 -3.68 -35.53
N ALA A 345 -27.78 -2.65 -36.35
CA ALA A 345 -26.74 -2.14 -37.24
C ALA A 345 -25.65 -1.34 -36.49
N LYS A 346 -25.85 -1.01 -35.21
CA LYS A 346 -24.94 -0.20 -34.39
C LYS A 346 -24.55 -0.95 -33.10
N PRO A 347 -23.28 -0.86 -32.67
CA PRO A 347 -22.87 -1.47 -31.41
C PRO A 347 -23.45 -0.68 -30.22
N ALA A 348 -24.31 -1.34 -29.44
CA ALA A 348 -24.87 -0.77 -28.21
C ALA A 348 -23.84 -0.73 -27.09
N ALA A 349 -24.01 0.19 -26.14
CA ALA A 349 -23.27 0.16 -24.88
C ALA A 349 -23.72 -1.02 -24.01
N LEU A 350 -22.88 -1.41 -23.05
CA LEU A 350 -23.15 -2.48 -22.08
C LEU A 350 -23.04 -1.95 -20.66
N MET A 351 -23.96 -2.35 -19.77
CA MET A 351 -23.75 -2.25 -18.32
C MET A 351 -24.12 -3.54 -17.59
N VAL A 352 -23.19 -4.08 -16.80
CA VAL A 352 -23.43 -5.27 -15.95
C VAL A 352 -23.79 -4.86 -14.52
N PHE A 353 -24.80 -5.47 -13.93
CA PHE A 353 -25.28 -5.16 -12.57
C PHE A 353 -25.26 -6.37 -11.63
N GLN A 354 -24.63 -6.17 -10.48
CA GLN A 354 -24.53 -7.16 -9.39
C GLN A 354 -25.71 -7.07 -8.42
N ASP A 355 -26.08 -8.19 -7.78
CA ASP A 355 -27.40 -8.38 -7.15
C ASP A 355 -28.55 -8.01 -8.11
N GLY A 356 -28.39 -8.39 -9.39
CA GLY A 356 -29.07 -7.80 -10.53
C GLY A 356 -30.60 -7.72 -10.43
N THR A 357 -31.27 -8.69 -9.80
CA THR A 357 -32.73 -8.65 -9.57
C THR A 357 -33.17 -7.39 -8.79
N ARG A 358 -32.33 -6.86 -7.88
CA ARG A 358 -32.61 -5.64 -7.11
C ARG A 358 -32.48 -4.37 -7.93
N PHE A 359 -31.60 -4.36 -8.92
CA PHE A 359 -31.41 -3.23 -9.83
C PHE A 359 -32.48 -3.22 -10.94
N ALA A 360 -32.89 -4.39 -11.42
CA ALA A 360 -33.92 -4.56 -12.44
C ALA A 360 -35.36 -4.26 -11.96
N ASP A 361 -35.68 -4.47 -10.67
CA ASP A 361 -37.03 -4.23 -10.14
C ASP A 361 -37.34 -2.73 -10.01
N VAL A 362 -38.19 -2.24 -10.92
CA VAL A 362 -38.71 -0.86 -10.98
C VAL A 362 -39.50 -0.42 -9.74
N LYS A 363 -39.81 -1.32 -8.81
CA LYS A 363 -40.42 -0.99 -7.51
C LYS A 363 -39.40 -0.63 -6.43
N GLN A 364 -38.13 -1.02 -6.60
CA GLN A 364 -37.03 -0.70 -5.67
C GLN A 364 -36.57 0.76 -5.83
N LYS A 365 -35.38 1.09 -5.28
CA LYS A 365 -34.85 2.47 -5.28
C LYS A 365 -33.99 2.81 -6.51
N TRP A 366 -33.30 1.82 -7.12
CA TRP A 366 -32.45 2.05 -8.31
C TRP A 366 -33.21 2.11 -9.63
N ARG A 367 -34.18 1.21 -9.83
CA ARG A 367 -35.11 1.22 -10.98
C ARG A 367 -34.43 1.29 -12.34
N VAL A 368 -33.36 0.52 -12.54
CA VAL A 368 -32.45 0.68 -13.68
C VAL A 368 -33.15 0.71 -15.04
N PRO A 369 -34.15 -0.16 -15.35
CA PRO A 369 -34.86 -0.07 -16.63
C PRO A 369 -35.54 1.28 -16.85
N THR A 370 -36.21 1.83 -15.84
CA THR A 370 -36.88 3.15 -15.92
C THR A 370 -35.88 4.28 -16.10
N VAL A 371 -34.76 4.23 -15.38
CA VAL A 371 -33.70 5.25 -15.50
C VAL A 371 -33.04 5.17 -16.87
N PHE A 372 -32.79 3.98 -17.40
CA PHE A 372 -32.23 3.78 -18.74
C PHE A 372 -33.22 4.21 -19.82
N ASP A 373 -34.50 3.84 -19.73
CA ASP A 373 -35.56 4.29 -20.65
C ASP A 373 -35.58 5.83 -20.73
N ASN A 374 -35.64 6.51 -19.58
CA ASN A 374 -35.70 7.97 -19.48
C ASN A 374 -34.42 8.66 -20.02
N LEU A 375 -33.23 8.23 -19.59
CA LEU A 375 -31.98 8.88 -19.97
C LEU A 375 -31.56 8.59 -21.42
N ILE A 376 -31.85 7.39 -21.95
CA ILE A 376 -31.62 7.07 -23.37
C ILE A 376 -32.58 7.88 -24.26
N ALA A 377 -33.83 8.11 -23.82
CA ALA A 377 -34.77 8.96 -24.54
C ALA A 377 -34.40 10.46 -24.47
N ALA A 378 -33.75 10.91 -23.39
CA ALA A 378 -33.23 12.27 -23.27
C ALA A 378 -31.94 12.51 -24.08
N GLY A 379 -31.17 11.45 -24.39
CA GLY A 379 -29.82 11.54 -24.97
C GLY A 379 -28.70 11.66 -23.93
N ASP A 380 -29.04 11.62 -22.64
CA ASP A 380 -28.13 11.71 -21.49
C ASP A 380 -27.23 10.48 -21.32
N MET A 381 -27.57 9.36 -21.98
CA MET A 381 -26.72 8.17 -22.10
C MET A 381 -26.95 7.46 -23.44
N PRO A 382 -25.95 6.75 -23.99
CA PRO A 382 -26.12 5.99 -25.23
C PRO A 382 -27.09 4.80 -25.03
N PRO A 383 -27.71 4.27 -26.11
CA PRO A 383 -28.47 3.03 -26.05
C PRO A 383 -27.65 1.90 -25.42
N THR A 384 -28.02 1.53 -24.19
CA THR A 384 -27.26 0.63 -23.32
C THR A 384 -28.06 -0.62 -23.00
N ILE A 385 -27.53 -1.79 -23.36
CA ILE A 385 -28.03 -3.09 -22.92
C ILE A 385 -27.54 -3.33 -21.49
N ALA A 386 -28.46 -3.72 -20.60
CA ALA A 386 -28.12 -4.03 -19.20
C ALA A 386 -28.20 -5.54 -18.93
N VAL A 387 -27.16 -6.10 -18.29
CA VAL A 387 -27.09 -7.51 -17.91
C VAL A 387 -27.10 -7.61 -16.39
N PHE A 388 -28.21 -8.08 -15.84
CA PHE A 388 -28.45 -8.20 -14.41
C PHE A 388 -28.11 -9.61 -13.95
N VAL A 389 -27.12 -9.75 -13.05
CA VAL A 389 -26.62 -11.03 -12.56
C VAL A 389 -26.84 -11.11 -11.05
N ASP A 390 -27.62 -12.09 -10.58
CA ASP A 390 -27.67 -12.43 -9.16
C ASP A 390 -26.47 -13.32 -8.77
N PRO A 391 -26.03 -13.32 -7.50
CA PRO A 391 -24.98 -14.22 -7.05
C PRO A 391 -25.43 -15.69 -7.06
N GLY A 392 -24.47 -16.60 -7.24
CA GLY A 392 -24.69 -18.05 -7.22
C GLY A 392 -25.29 -18.58 -5.92
N ASN A 393 -26.04 -19.67 -6.02
CA ASN A 393 -26.57 -20.46 -4.91
C ASN A 393 -26.28 -21.94 -5.21
N THR A 394 -26.08 -22.78 -4.19
CA THR A 394 -25.74 -24.19 -4.40
C THR A 394 -26.90 -24.97 -5.06
N LYS A 395 -26.60 -25.93 -5.95
CA LYS A 395 -27.62 -26.71 -6.67
C LYS A 395 -28.60 -27.45 -5.75
N SER A 396 -28.17 -27.76 -4.52
CA SER A 396 -28.99 -28.40 -3.49
C SER A 396 -30.01 -27.47 -2.81
N LYS A 397 -29.91 -26.13 -2.97
CA LYS A 397 -30.75 -25.14 -2.30
C LYS A 397 -31.12 -23.93 -3.19
N PRO A 398 -31.61 -24.12 -4.43
CA PRO A 398 -31.94 -23.01 -5.33
C PRO A 398 -33.00 -22.08 -4.73
N GLY A 399 -32.74 -20.78 -4.73
CA GLY A 399 -33.65 -19.76 -4.20
C GLY A 399 -33.70 -19.63 -2.66
N ASN A 400 -32.85 -20.33 -1.92
CA ASN A 400 -32.80 -20.23 -0.46
C ASN A 400 -32.11 -18.92 -0.01
N LYS A 401 -32.71 -18.19 0.95
CA LYS A 401 -32.28 -16.82 1.33
C LYS A 401 -30.94 -16.71 2.09
N LYS A 402 -30.24 -17.82 2.40
CA LYS A 402 -29.04 -17.82 3.28
C LYS A 402 -27.81 -18.65 2.87
N PRO A 403 -27.81 -19.53 1.85
CA PRO A 403 -26.58 -20.11 1.29
C PRO A 403 -26.34 -19.62 -0.15
N SER A 404 -25.99 -18.33 -0.29
CA SER A 404 -25.52 -17.78 -1.57
C SER A 404 -23.99 -17.61 -1.52
N ASN A 405 -23.34 -17.94 -2.63
CA ASN A 405 -21.91 -17.69 -2.83
C ASN A 405 -21.57 -16.20 -3.01
N ARG A 406 -22.54 -15.27 -2.87
CA ARG A 406 -22.38 -13.81 -2.98
C ARG A 406 -21.04 -13.30 -2.45
N SER A 407 -20.66 -13.62 -1.22
CA SER A 407 -19.40 -13.12 -0.67
C SER A 407 -18.15 -13.68 -1.37
N LEU A 408 -18.16 -14.97 -1.73
CA LEU A 408 -17.06 -15.62 -2.46
C LEU A 408 -16.97 -15.16 -3.93
N GLU A 409 -18.11 -14.82 -4.53
CA GLU A 409 -18.20 -14.27 -5.89
C GLU A 409 -17.86 -12.78 -5.93
N TYR A 410 -18.21 -11.99 -4.90
CA TYR A 410 -18.21 -10.53 -4.97
C TYR A 410 -17.15 -9.82 -4.11
N ASP A 411 -16.83 -10.30 -2.90
CA ASP A 411 -15.86 -9.64 -2.01
C ASP A 411 -14.41 -10.11 -2.27
N GLY A 412 -14.23 -11.24 -2.98
CA GLY A 412 -12.92 -11.83 -3.26
C GLY A 412 -12.13 -11.04 -4.32
N LEU A 413 -10.81 -10.97 -4.14
CA LEU A 413 -9.89 -10.31 -5.06
C LEU A 413 -9.49 -11.22 -6.23
N GLY A 414 -8.96 -10.60 -7.29
CA GLY A 414 -8.46 -11.31 -8.47
C GLY A 414 -9.54 -11.68 -9.48
N ASP A 415 -9.12 -12.36 -10.55
CA ASP A 415 -9.86 -12.43 -11.81
C ASP A 415 -11.10 -13.35 -11.82
N ARG A 416 -11.35 -14.10 -10.73
CA ARG A 416 -12.30 -15.23 -10.74
C ARG A 416 -13.73 -14.80 -11.12
N TYR A 417 -14.17 -13.64 -10.66
CA TYR A 417 -15.46 -13.08 -11.04
C TYR A 417 -15.44 -12.47 -12.46
N SER A 418 -14.34 -11.80 -12.85
CA SER A 418 -14.16 -11.26 -14.19
C SER A 418 -14.23 -12.36 -15.26
N ARG A 419 -13.65 -13.54 -15.00
CA ARG A 419 -13.74 -14.71 -15.88
C ARG A 419 -15.17 -15.27 -15.98
N LEU A 420 -15.96 -15.29 -14.91
CA LEU A 420 -17.39 -15.63 -15.00
C LEU A 420 -18.14 -14.69 -15.96
N LEU A 421 -17.85 -13.39 -15.95
CA LEU A 421 -18.46 -12.47 -16.92
C LEU A 421 -17.96 -12.73 -18.35
N MET A 422 -16.64 -12.86 -18.55
CA MET A 422 -16.03 -12.90 -19.90
C MET A 422 -16.09 -14.26 -20.60
N GLU A 423 -15.99 -15.37 -19.87
CA GLU A 423 -15.89 -16.72 -20.41
C GLU A 423 -17.26 -17.44 -20.45
N GLU A 424 -18.20 -17.03 -19.60
CA GLU A 424 -19.45 -17.75 -19.37
C GLU A 424 -20.71 -16.91 -19.70
N ILE A 425 -20.86 -15.69 -19.17
CA ILE A 425 -22.12 -14.93 -19.28
C ILE A 425 -22.18 -14.03 -20.52
N LEU A 426 -21.22 -13.11 -20.71
CA LEU A 426 -21.29 -12.13 -21.80
C LEU A 426 -21.27 -12.75 -23.21
N PRO A 427 -20.53 -13.84 -23.51
CA PRO A 427 -20.58 -14.46 -24.85
C PRO A 427 -22.00 -14.86 -25.30
N ILE A 428 -22.89 -15.21 -24.36
CA ILE A 428 -24.30 -15.55 -24.65
C ILE A 428 -25.10 -14.31 -25.07
N VAL A 429 -24.80 -13.15 -24.47
CA VAL A 429 -25.45 -11.87 -24.78
C VAL A 429 -24.93 -11.31 -26.09
N GLU A 430 -23.60 -11.32 -26.28
CA GLU A 430 -22.92 -10.85 -27.50
C GLU A 430 -23.25 -11.71 -28.74
N ALA A 431 -23.54 -13.00 -28.57
CA ALA A 431 -24.02 -13.85 -29.66
C ALA A 431 -25.43 -13.48 -30.16
N LYS A 432 -26.18 -12.65 -29.41
CA LYS A 432 -27.56 -12.24 -29.74
C LYS A 432 -27.69 -10.75 -30.05
N TYR A 433 -26.79 -9.91 -29.53
CA TYR A 433 -26.88 -8.45 -29.64
C TYR A 433 -25.55 -7.82 -30.06
N ASN A 434 -25.62 -6.83 -30.96
CA ASN A 434 -24.47 -6.04 -31.38
C ASN A 434 -24.07 -5.11 -30.22
N ILE A 435 -22.98 -5.45 -29.54
CA ILE A 435 -22.48 -4.77 -28.34
C ILE A 435 -21.05 -4.29 -28.59
N ALA A 436 -20.81 -3.02 -28.27
CA ALA A 436 -19.51 -2.39 -28.40
C ALA A 436 -18.42 -3.14 -27.61
N LYS A 437 -17.23 -3.27 -28.19
CA LYS A 437 -16.08 -3.95 -27.57
C LYS A 437 -15.21 -3.01 -26.72
N GLU A 438 -15.20 -1.73 -27.05
CA GLU A 438 -14.41 -0.70 -26.36
C GLU A 438 -14.76 -0.59 -24.86
N PRO A 439 -13.76 -0.52 -23.95
CA PRO A 439 -14.01 -0.28 -22.52
C PRO A 439 -14.79 1.00 -22.25
N ALA A 440 -14.61 2.03 -23.09
CA ALA A 440 -15.36 3.28 -23.02
C ALA A 440 -16.87 3.10 -23.20
N MET A 441 -17.33 2.01 -23.83
CA MET A 441 -18.74 1.67 -24.02
C MET A 441 -19.22 0.55 -23.07
N ARG A 442 -18.41 0.18 -22.07
CA ARG A 442 -18.68 -0.92 -21.14
C ARG A 442 -18.57 -0.45 -19.68
N ALA A 443 -19.69 -0.56 -18.98
CA ALA A 443 -19.81 -0.24 -17.56
C ALA A 443 -20.14 -1.48 -16.71
N ILE A 444 -19.86 -1.38 -15.42
CA ILE A 444 -20.26 -2.37 -14.43
C ILE A 444 -20.64 -1.68 -13.11
N GLY A 445 -21.60 -2.22 -12.37
CA GLY A 445 -22.06 -1.58 -11.15
C GLY A 445 -22.72 -2.50 -10.13
N GLY A 446 -22.78 -2.02 -8.89
CA GLY A 446 -23.47 -2.70 -7.80
C GLY A 446 -23.47 -1.89 -6.51
N SER A 447 -23.84 -2.55 -5.42
CA SER A 447 -23.88 -1.93 -4.08
C SER A 447 -23.45 -2.94 -3.01
N SER A 448 -22.89 -2.47 -1.89
CA SER A 448 -22.29 -3.37 -0.87
C SER A 448 -21.20 -4.22 -1.54
N SER A 449 -21.21 -5.55 -1.34
CA SER A 449 -20.34 -6.49 -2.05
C SER A 449 -20.41 -6.33 -3.58
N GLY A 450 -21.58 -6.00 -4.15
CA GLY A 450 -21.71 -5.75 -5.58
C GLY A 450 -20.93 -4.53 -6.06
N GLY A 451 -20.67 -3.54 -5.18
CA GLY A 451 -19.90 -2.33 -5.50
C GLY A 451 -18.39 -2.60 -5.56
N ILE A 452 -17.85 -3.35 -4.58
CA ILE A 452 -16.47 -3.85 -4.66
C ILE A 452 -16.32 -4.84 -5.82
N CYS A 453 -17.26 -5.77 -6.04
CA CYS A 453 -17.24 -6.68 -7.19
C CYS A 453 -17.16 -5.95 -8.53
N ALA A 454 -17.94 -4.88 -8.71
CA ALA A 454 -17.87 -4.04 -9.89
C ALA A 454 -16.50 -3.35 -10.06
N PHE A 455 -15.92 -2.86 -8.96
CA PHE A 455 -14.56 -2.32 -8.98
C PHE A 455 -13.52 -3.41 -9.30
N THR A 456 -13.52 -4.56 -8.62
CA THR A 456 -12.62 -5.70 -8.86
C THR A 456 -12.68 -6.15 -10.32
N ALA A 457 -13.88 -6.27 -10.90
CA ALA A 457 -14.04 -6.70 -12.27
C ALA A 457 -13.38 -5.74 -13.28
N ALA A 458 -13.56 -4.42 -13.11
CA ALA A 458 -12.91 -3.40 -13.93
C ALA A 458 -11.41 -3.23 -13.61
N TRP A 459 -11.02 -3.47 -12.36
CA TRP A 459 -9.62 -3.42 -11.92
C TRP A 459 -8.80 -4.55 -12.54
N GLU A 460 -9.31 -5.78 -12.56
CA GLU A 460 -8.62 -6.91 -13.18
C GLU A 460 -8.76 -6.92 -14.71
N ARG A 461 -9.87 -6.40 -15.26
CA ARG A 461 -10.14 -6.32 -16.71
C ARG A 461 -10.51 -4.90 -17.17
N PRO A 462 -9.56 -3.94 -17.12
CA PRO A 462 -9.77 -2.58 -17.66
C PRO A 462 -9.89 -2.58 -19.19
N ASP A 463 -9.46 -3.66 -19.85
CA ASP A 463 -9.70 -3.95 -21.26
C ASP A 463 -11.15 -4.37 -21.56
N GLN A 464 -12.00 -4.53 -20.53
CA GLN A 464 -13.41 -4.92 -20.66
C GLN A 464 -14.38 -3.96 -19.98
N PHE A 465 -13.99 -3.23 -18.93
CA PHE A 465 -14.86 -2.25 -18.27
C PHE A 465 -14.11 -0.95 -17.96
N GLY A 466 -14.44 0.12 -18.70
CA GLY A 466 -13.88 1.46 -18.48
C GLY A 466 -14.68 2.32 -17.50
N LYS A 467 -15.79 1.81 -16.96
CA LYS A 467 -16.75 2.56 -16.12
C LYS A 467 -17.27 1.71 -14.95
N VAL A 468 -17.22 2.25 -13.73
CA VAL A 468 -17.64 1.58 -12.48
C VAL A 468 -18.67 2.44 -11.73
N TYR A 469 -19.76 1.82 -11.29
CA TYR A 469 -20.68 2.39 -10.30
C TYR A 469 -20.62 1.58 -8.99
N SER A 470 -20.22 2.23 -7.90
CA SER A 470 -20.23 1.65 -6.55
C SER A 470 -21.09 2.50 -5.62
N SER A 471 -21.84 1.86 -4.73
CA SER A 471 -22.58 2.55 -3.66
C SER A 471 -22.60 1.72 -2.38
N VAL A 472 -22.33 2.38 -1.24
CA VAL A 472 -22.08 1.73 0.07
C VAL A 472 -21.08 0.56 -0.08
N GLY A 473 -19.97 0.80 -0.78
CA GLY A 473 -19.10 -0.24 -1.34
C GLY A 473 -18.28 -0.98 -0.28
N SER A 474 -18.23 -2.31 -0.34
CA SER A 474 -17.55 -3.15 0.67
C SER A 474 -16.02 -3.21 0.52
N PHE A 475 -15.34 -2.06 0.52
CA PHE A 475 -13.87 -1.95 0.52
C PHE A 475 -13.25 -2.27 1.90
N THR A 476 -13.80 -3.25 2.60
CA THR A 476 -13.47 -3.64 3.98
C THR A 476 -12.90 -5.06 4.04
N ASN A 477 -12.47 -5.51 5.22
CA ASN A 477 -11.78 -6.78 5.43
C ASN A 477 -12.71 -8.03 5.39
N LEU A 478 -13.79 -8.01 4.60
CA LEU A 478 -14.66 -9.18 4.41
C LEU A 478 -13.88 -10.36 3.79
N ARG A 479 -13.05 -10.06 2.79
CA ARG A 479 -12.13 -10.96 2.09
C ARG A 479 -10.84 -10.24 1.65
N GLY A 480 -10.44 -9.22 2.42
CA GLY A 480 -9.30 -8.34 2.11
C GLY A 480 -9.61 -7.16 1.19
N GLY A 481 -10.88 -6.74 1.03
CA GLY A 481 -11.24 -5.57 0.22
C GLY A 481 -10.61 -4.25 0.67
N ASN A 482 -10.20 -4.18 1.94
CA ASN A 482 -9.45 -3.07 2.53
C ASN A 482 -8.02 -2.90 1.98
N VAL A 483 -7.49 -3.83 1.17
CA VAL A 483 -6.22 -3.60 0.47
C VAL A 483 -6.37 -2.62 -0.71
N TYR A 484 -7.59 -2.38 -1.23
CA TYR A 484 -7.75 -1.64 -2.48
C TYR A 484 -7.21 -0.20 -2.48
N PRO A 485 -7.43 0.65 -1.45
CA PRO A 485 -6.80 1.97 -1.37
C PRO A 485 -5.26 1.89 -1.45
N SER A 486 -4.69 0.91 -0.76
CA SER A 486 -3.25 0.59 -0.74
C SER A 486 -2.72 0.07 -2.08
N LEU A 487 -3.53 -0.67 -2.86
CA LEU A 487 -3.17 -1.15 -4.19
C LEU A 487 -3.31 -0.07 -5.27
N VAL A 488 -4.30 0.81 -5.16
CA VAL A 488 -4.51 1.93 -6.10
C VAL A 488 -3.30 2.85 -6.11
N ARG A 489 -2.84 3.32 -4.94
CA ARG A 489 -1.67 4.23 -4.82
C ARG A 489 -0.35 3.62 -5.29
N LYS A 490 -0.25 2.29 -5.34
CA LYS A 490 0.97 1.53 -5.70
C LYS A 490 0.86 0.75 -7.01
N THR A 491 -0.14 1.03 -7.85
CA THR A 491 -0.25 0.45 -9.19
C THR A 491 -0.40 1.59 -10.18
N GLU A 492 0.23 1.47 -11.35
CA GLU A 492 -0.04 2.39 -12.47
C GLU A 492 -1.54 2.60 -12.73
N GLN A 493 -1.90 3.83 -13.10
CA GLN A 493 -3.29 4.24 -13.34
C GLN A 493 -3.95 3.37 -14.42
N LYS A 494 -5.00 2.65 -14.04
CA LYS A 494 -5.82 1.88 -14.99
C LYS A 494 -6.86 2.81 -15.65
N PRO A 495 -7.21 2.63 -16.94
CA PRO A 495 -8.12 3.51 -17.67
C PRO A 495 -9.60 3.27 -17.30
N ILE A 496 -9.95 3.48 -16.02
CA ILE A 496 -11.30 3.28 -15.47
C ILE A 496 -11.83 4.56 -14.82
N ARG A 497 -13.09 4.88 -15.11
CA ARG A 497 -13.88 5.95 -14.49
C ARG A 497 -14.73 5.37 -13.37
N VAL A 498 -14.73 5.98 -12.18
CA VAL A 498 -15.36 5.42 -10.97
C VAL A 498 -16.32 6.42 -10.34
N TYR A 499 -17.62 6.09 -10.33
CA TYR A 499 -18.61 6.76 -9.50
C TYR A 499 -18.77 6.01 -8.17
N MET A 500 -18.74 6.74 -7.06
CA MET A 500 -18.93 6.25 -5.71
C MET A 500 -20.02 7.06 -4.98
N ALA A 501 -20.82 6.41 -4.12
CA ALA A 501 -21.70 7.11 -3.20
C ALA A 501 -21.84 6.37 -1.86
N ASP A 502 -21.59 7.07 -0.74
CA ASP A 502 -21.65 6.51 0.62
C ASP A 502 -22.13 7.56 1.66
N THR A 503 -22.25 7.17 2.93
CA THR A 503 -22.97 7.92 3.98
C THR A 503 -22.43 7.67 5.38
N SER A 504 -22.49 8.69 6.26
CA SER A 504 -22.01 8.59 7.66
C SER A 504 -22.84 7.65 8.56
N GLY A 505 -24.01 7.19 8.09
CA GLY A 505 -24.82 6.15 8.72
C GLY A 505 -24.57 4.74 8.16
N ASP A 506 -23.56 4.54 7.31
CA ASP A 506 -23.23 3.19 6.83
C ASP A 506 -22.61 2.30 7.92
N VAL A 507 -22.43 1.02 7.63
CA VAL A 507 -22.09 -0.03 8.60
C VAL A 507 -20.66 0.08 9.12
N ASP A 508 -20.52 0.00 10.44
CA ASP A 508 -19.28 -0.34 11.14
C ASP A 508 -19.46 -1.72 11.82
N ASN A 509 -18.54 -2.65 11.57
CA ASN A 509 -18.58 -4.00 12.15
C ASN A 509 -17.19 -4.68 12.21
N ALA A 510 -17.17 -5.99 12.46
CA ALA A 510 -15.95 -6.81 12.58
C ALA A 510 -15.04 -6.83 11.33
N PHE A 511 -15.52 -6.38 10.17
CA PHE A 511 -14.78 -6.34 8.91
C PHE A 511 -14.23 -4.95 8.59
N GLY A 512 -14.76 -3.89 9.21
CA GLY A 512 -14.34 -2.50 8.96
C GLY A 512 -15.45 -1.47 9.16
N SER A 513 -15.09 -0.20 9.03
CA SER A 513 -16.01 0.91 8.79
C SER A 513 -16.20 1.08 7.28
N TRP A 514 -17.41 0.87 6.76
CA TRP A 514 -17.75 1.23 5.38
C TRP A 514 -17.58 2.75 5.13
N PRO A 515 -18.06 3.65 6.02
CA PRO A 515 -17.84 5.09 5.91
C PRO A 515 -16.38 5.49 5.65
N TRP A 516 -15.44 4.92 6.42
CA TRP A 516 -14.01 5.24 6.27
C TRP A 516 -13.39 4.52 5.08
N ALA A 517 -13.80 3.28 4.79
CA ALA A 517 -13.27 2.51 3.66
C ALA A 517 -13.59 3.17 2.30
N ASN A 518 -14.81 3.68 2.09
CA ASN A 518 -15.14 4.39 0.84
C ASN A 518 -14.42 5.75 0.75
N GLN A 519 -14.22 6.47 1.87
CA GLN A 519 -13.43 7.70 1.89
C GLN A 519 -11.94 7.45 1.58
N LEU A 520 -11.33 6.43 2.19
CA LEU A 520 -9.95 6.00 1.91
C LEU A 520 -9.78 5.59 0.44
N MET A 521 -10.76 4.87 -0.11
CA MET A 521 -10.77 4.44 -1.51
C MET A 521 -10.94 5.61 -2.48
N ALA A 522 -11.86 6.53 -2.22
CA ALA A 522 -12.03 7.75 -3.01
C ALA A 522 -10.75 8.62 -2.97
N SER A 523 -10.15 8.80 -1.79
CA SER A 523 -8.89 9.56 -1.63
C SER A 523 -7.70 8.90 -2.34
N ALA A 524 -7.67 7.55 -2.43
CA ALA A 524 -6.64 6.83 -3.18
C ALA A 524 -6.80 6.98 -4.71
N LEU A 525 -8.04 6.95 -5.20
CA LEU A 525 -8.36 7.21 -6.62
C LEU A 525 -8.03 8.66 -7.00
N ASP A 526 -8.39 9.63 -6.14
CA ASP A 526 -8.11 11.05 -6.32
C ASP A 526 -6.60 11.36 -6.35
N TYR A 527 -5.82 10.85 -5.37
CA TYR A 527 -4.35 11.00 -5.36
C TYR A 527 -3.71 10.46 -6.64
N MET A 528 -4.18 9.33 -7.17
CA MET A 528 -3.70 8.74 -8.42
C MET A 528 -4.33 9.37 -9.68
N GLY A 529 -5.05 10.48 -9.55
CA GLY A 529 -5.61 11.25 -10.65
C GLY A 529 -6.71 10.54 -11.45
N TYR A 530 -7.39 9.53 -10.90
CA TYR A 530 -8.48 8.83 -11.58
C TYR A 530 -9.65 9.76 -11.90
N ASP A 531 -10.42 9.39 -12.93
CA ASP A 531 -11.71 10.00 -13.21
C ASP A 531 -12.71 9.48 -12.17
N VAL A 532 -12.71 10.11 -10.99
CA VAL A 532 -13.49 9.71 -9.82
C VAL A 532 -14.49 10.79 -9.40
N ARG A 533 -15.67 10.36 -8.95
CA ARG A 533 -16.63 11.21 -8.25
C ARG A 533 -17.18 10.45 -7.05
N PHE A 534 -17.13 11.09 -5.87
CA PHE A 534 -17.66 10.54 -4.63
C PHE A 534 -18.74 11.47 -4.06
N ASP A 535 -20.00 11.06 -4.15
CA ASP A 535 -21.11 11.77 -3.52
C ASP A 535 -21.28 11.27 -2.08
N TRP A 536 -21.31 12.19 -1.11
CA TRP A 536 -21.48 11.90 0.32
C TRP A 536 -22.83 12.39 0.85
N ALA A 537 -23.32 11.77 1.93
CA ALA A 537 -24.44 12.28 2.72
C ALA A 537 -24.33 11.92 4.21
N GLU A 538 -25.02 12.67 5.06
CA GLU A 538 -25.10 12.36 6.48
C GLU A 538 -26.31 11.46 6.80
N GLY A 539 -26.04 10.33 7.47
CA GLY A 539 -27.03 9.55 8.21
C GLY A 539 -28.11 8.79 7.43
N TYR A 540 -27.96 8.62 6.11
CA TYR A 540 -28.57 7.45 5.45
C TYR A 540 -27.89 6.18 5.97
N LYS A 541 -28.66 5.11 6.17
CA LYS A 541 -28.15 3.79 6.58
C LYS A 541 -27.57 2.99 5.41
N HIS A 542 -26.87 1.88 5.71
CA HIS A 542 -26.51 0.87 4.70
C HIS A 542 -27.73 0.44 3.88
N GLY A 543 -27.70 0.70 2.56
CA GLY A 543 -28.77 0.27 1.69
C GLY A 543 -28.98 1.12 0.44
N PRO A 544 -30.14 0.96 -0.20
CA PRO A 544 -30.39 1.44 -1.56
C PRO A 544 -30.88 2.88 -1.63
N ASP A 545 -31.08 3.56 -0.48
CA ASP A 545 -31.80 4.83 -0.43
C ASP A 545 -30.97 5.98 -1.04
N PHE A 546 -29.79 6.28 -0.49
CA PHE A 546 -28.92 7.33 -1.05
C PHE A 546 -28.37 6.96 -2.43
N GLY A 547 -27.90 5.72 -2.61
CA GLY A 547 -27.43 5.21 -3.89
C GLY A 547 -28.49 5.27 -4.99
N GLY A 548 -29.73 4.88 -4.70
CA GLY A 548 -30.86 4.95 -5.64
C GLY A 548 -31.28 6.38 -5.98
N LEU A 549 -31.25 7.29 -5.00
CA LEU A 549 -31.49 8.72 -5.23
C LEU A 549 -30.43 9.33 -6.18
N LYS A 550 -29.16 8.93 -6.03
CA LYS A 550 -28.04 9.42 -6.83
C LYS A 550 -27.86 8.70 -8.18
N PHE A 551 -28.51 7.57 -8.40
CA PHE A 551 -28.23 6.69 -9.53
C PHE A 551 -28.37 7.34 -10.92
N PRO A 552 -29.42 8.16 -11.23
CA PRO A 552 -29.50 8.80 -12.55
C PRO A 552 -28.38 9.81 -12.81
N GLU A 553 -28.03 10.62 -11.82
CA GLU A 553 -26.90 11.56 -11.89
C GLU A 553 -25.55 10.83 -12.01
N ALA A 554 -25.44 9.66 -11.38
CA ALA A 554 -24.30 8.76 -11.58
C ALA A 554 -24.23 8.22 -13.01
N MET A 555 -25.37 7.89 -13.65
CA MET A 555 -25.41 7.44 -15.04
C MET A 555 -25.04 8.57 -16.00
N LYS A 556 -25.60 9.77 -15.84
CA LYS A 556 -25.22 10.97 -16.61
C LYS A 556 -23.71 11.22 -16.50
N TRP A 557 -23.17 11.27 -15.27
CA TRP A 557 -21.75 11.52 -15.04
C TRP A 557 -20.84 10.39 -15.54
N LEU A 558 -21.27 9.12 -15.49
CA LEU A 558 -20.50 8.01 -16.06
C LEU A 558 -20.50 8.10 -17.59
N TRP A 559 -21.66 8.25 -18.23
CA TRP A 559 -21.81 8.21 -19.70
C TRP A 559 -21.42 9.51 -20.41
N ARG A 560 -21.11 10.58 -19.67
CA ARG A 560 -20.61 11.86 -20.19
C ARG A 560 -19.43 11.71 -21.17
N ASN A 561 -19.39 12.57 -22.18
CA ASN A 561 -18.44 12.50 -23.28
C ASN A 561 -17.08 13.18 -23.01
N GLU A 562 -16.95 13.94 -21.93
CA GLU A 562 -15.71 14.62 -21.56
C GLU A 562 -14.61 13.62 -21.20
N THR A 563 -13.46 13.74 -21.84
CA THR A 563 -12.22 13.09 -21.41
C THR A 563 -11.71 13.77 -20.15
N HIS A 564 -11.41 12.99 -19.12
CA HIS A 564 -10.76 13.48 -17.91
C HIS A 564 -9.27 13.74 -18.14
N THR A 565 -8.77 14.84 -17.57
CA THR A 565 -7.34 15.15 -17.54
C THR A 565 -6.88 15.01 -16.08
N PRO A 566 -6.06 14.01 -15.73
CA PRO A 566 -5.56 13.82 -14.38
C PRO A 566 -4.89 15.08 -13.81
N THR A 567 -5.35 15.52 -12.65
CA THR A 567 -4.66 16.53 -11.83
C THR A 567 -3.88 15.77 -10.77
N LEU A 568 -2.55 15.78 -10.85
CA LEU A 568 -1.69 15.02 -9.94
C LEU A 568 -1.20 15.92 -8.79
N ASP A 569 -1.81 15.80 -7.61
CA ASP A 569 -1.35 16.51 -6.42
C ASP A 569 -0.42 15.64 -5.57
N THR A 570 0.87 15.94 -5.66
CA THR A 570 1.93 15.25 -4.90
C THR A 570 2.54 16.13 -3.79
N ARG A 571 1.83 17.19 -3.37
CA ARG A 571 2.28 18.11 -2.30
C ARG A 571 2.29 17.46 -0.92
N GLY A 572 1.50 16.42 -0.69
CA GLY A 572 1.48 15.64 0.55
C GLY A 572 2.59 14.59 0.65
N ASP A 573 3.29 14.27 -0.44
CA ASP A 573 4.45 13.37 -0.39
C ASP A 573 5.63 14.05 0.31
N LEU A 574 6.26 13.35 1.26
CA LEU A 574 7.47 13.85 1.90
C LEU A 574 8.65 13.86 0.90
N ARG A 575 9.71 14.62 1.22
CA ARG A 575 10.89 14.77 0.33
C ARG A 575 11.55 13.44 -0.07
N GLY A 576 11.41 12.39 0.75
CA GLY A 576 11.92 11.05 0.46
C GLY A 576 10.92 10.10 -0.23
N ASP A 577 9.69 10.53 -0.49
CA ASP A 577 8.62 9.67 -1.01
C ASP A 577 8.64 9.67 -2.54
N LEU A 578 9.35 8.69 -3.12
CA LEU A 578 9.66 8.60 -4.55
C LEU A 578 8.52 7.98 -5.38
N THR A 579 7.30 8.50 -5.21
CA THR A 579 6.06 8.00 -5.85
C THR A 579 6.17 7.81 -7.37
N ILE A 580 5.47 6.80 -7.90
CA ILE A 580 5.36 6.59 -9.34
C ILE A 580 4.74 7.78 -10.09
N LEU A 581 3.96 8.64 -9.43
CA LEU A 581 3.43 9.88 -10.03
C LEU A 581 4.51 10.92 -10.39
N LYS A 582 5.71 10.80 -9.81
CA LYS A 582 6.89 11.62 -10.14
C LYS A 582 7.85 10.92 -11.12
N LEU A 583 7.51 9.70 -11.53
CA LEU A 583 8.33 8.83 -12.38
C LEU A 583 7.67 8.53 -13.73
N LEU A 584 6.35 8.37 -13.75
CA LEU A 584 5.58 8.11 -14.97
C LEU A 584 5.41 9.38 -15.79
N ILE A 585 5.57 9.25 -17.10
CA ILE A 585 5.22 10.28 -18.07
C ILE A 585 3.80 9.95 -18.59
N PRO A 586 2.81 10.86 -18.46
CA PRO A 586 1.46 10.60 -18.91
C PRO A 586 1.40 10.24 -20.41
N GLY A 587 0.86 9.05 -20.72
CA GLY A 587 0.73 8.51 -22.08
C GLY A 587 1.90 7.65 -22.57
N GLU A 588 3.08 7.70 -21.94
CA GLU A 588 4.22 6.82 -22.27
C GLU A 588 3.98 5.40 -21.74
N SER A 589 4.35 4.38 -22.51
CA SER A 589 4.11 2.96 -22.20
C SER A 589 5.27 2.08 -22.67
N TRP A 590 5.08 0.76 -22.73
CA TRP A 590 6.08 -0.19 -23.20
C TRP A 590 6.19 -0.21 -24.74
N GLU A 591 7.34 0.18 -25.26
CA GLU A 591 7.74 0.03 -26.67
C GLU A 591 8.49 -1.29 -26.89
N VAL A 592 8.29 -1.95 -28.04
CA VAL A 592 9.11 -3.12 -28.44
C VAL A 592 10.48 -2.65 -28.94
N VAL A 593 11.55 -3.28 -28.46
CA VAL A 593 12.95 -3.01 -28.86
C VAL A 593 13.49 -4.13 -29.75
N ALA A 594 13.21 -5.39 -29.38
CA ALA A 594 13.61 -6.57 -30.14
C ALA A 594 12.65 -7.72 -29.83
N ASP A 595 12.16 -8.40 -30.85
CA ASP A 595 11.28 -9.57 -30.75
C ASP A 595 11.88 -10.80 -31.46
N GLY A 596 11.11 -11.88 -31.53
CA GLY A 596 11.53 -13.13 -32.18
C GLY A 596 12.67 -13.88 -31.48
N LEU A 597 13.01 -13.50 -30.24
CA LEU A 597 14.14 -14.04 -29.49
C LEU A 597 13.81 -15.42 -28.93
N GLY A 598 14.84 -16.28 -28.77
CA GLY A 598 14.69 -17.59 -28.18
C GLY A 598 14.47 -17.54 -26.67
N PHE A 599 15.24 -16.70 -25.96
CA PHE A 599 14.97 -16.26 -24.59
C PHE A 599 15.80 -15.01 -24.27
N ALA A 600 15.15 -13.87 -24.03
CA ALA A 600 15.81 -12.62 -23.69
C ALA A 600 16.21 -12.60 -22.22
N ASP A 601 17.47 -12.31 -21.91
CA ASP A 601 17.96 -12.19 -20.54
C ASP A 601 19.22 -11.31 -20.45
N ALA A 602 19.80 -11.20 -19.26
CA ALA A 602 21.07 -10.50 -19.01
C ALA A 602 21.16 -9.04 -19.55
N PRO A 603 20.18 -8.16 -19.27
CA PRO A 603 20.22 -6.76 -19.70
C PRO A 603 21.23 -5.94 -18.89
N CYS A 604 22.09 -5.17 -19.56
CA CYS A 604 22.96 -4.17 -18.94
C CYS A 604 23.07 -2.89 -19.78
N THR A 605 23.81 -1.89 -19.29
CA THR A 605 24.11 -0.65 -20.02
C THR A 605 25.61 -0.35 -19.95
N ASP A 606 26.16 0.30 -20.97
CA ASP A 606 27.49 0.92 -20.86
C ASP A 606 27.42 2.42 -20.51
N ALA A 607 28.57 3.03 -20.31
CA ALA A 607 28.71 4.42 -19.88
C ALA A 607 28.25 5.47 -20.93
N ASP A 608 28.04 5.07 -22.18
CA ASP A 608 27.44 5.91 -23.21
C ASP A 608 25.89 5.82 -23.20
N GLY A 609 25.33 4.89 -22.41
CA GLY A 609 23.90 4.61 -22.33
C GLY A 609 23.38 3.60 -23.36
N ASN A 610 24.28 2.82 -24.01
CA ASN A 610 23.87 1.77 -24.94
C ASN A 610 23.26 0.59 -24.18
N PHE A 611 22.10 0.11 -24.64
CA PHE A 611 21.45 -1.05 -24.06
C PHE A 611 22.06 -2.36 -24.61
N ILE A 612 22.40 -3.29 -23.73
CA ILE A 612 23.01 -4.58 -24.06
C ILE A 612 22.17 -5.72 -23.45
N PHE A 613 22.05 -6.86 -24.14
CA PHE A 613 21.29 -8.03 -23.66
C PHE A 613 21.75 -9.34 -24.31
N CYS A 614 21.34 -10.49 -23.76
CA CYS A 614 21.59 -11.81 -24.34
C CYS A 614 20.31 -12.45 -24.92
N ASP A 615 20.43 -13.16 -26.05
CA ASP A 615 19.51 -14.26 -26.37
C ASP A 615 20.14 -15.58 -25.95
N MET A 616 19.63 -16.17 -24.87
CA MET A 616 20.20 -17.39 -24.29
C MET A 616 19.96 -18.66 -25.12
N LYS A 617 18.97 -18.67 -26.02
CA LYS A 617 18.64 -19.87 -26.83
C LYS A 617 19.06 -19.75 -28.29
N ALA A 618 19.36 -18.55 -28.78
CA ALA A 618 20.13 -18.30 -29.99
C ALA A 618 21.43 -17.57 -29.62
N PRO A 619 22.42 -18.28 -29.02
CA PRO A 619 23.49 -17.68 -28.20
C PRO A 619 24.21 -16.49 -28.85
N ALA A 620 23.84 -15.29 -28.38
CA ALA A 620 24.50 -14.05 -28.73
C ALA A 620 24.21 -12.95 -27.70
N ILE A 621 25.23 -12.17 -27.40
CA ILE A 621 25.15 -10.90 -26.67
C ILE A 621 25.06 -9.79 -27.71
N TYR A 622 24.01 -8.98 -27.62
CA TYR A 622 23.69 -7.90 -28.53
C TYR A 622 23.86 -6.54 -27.87
N ARG A 623 24.32 -5.54 -28.64
CA ARG A 623 24.27 -4.13 -28.29
C ARG A 623 23.23 -3.44 -29.16
N ILE A 624 22.43 -2.56 -28.57
CA ILE A 624 21.59 -1.58 -29.24
C ILE A 624 22.23 -0.21 -29.02
N ASP A 625 22.73 0.38 -30.11
CA ASP A 625 23.35 1.71 -30.09
C ASP A 625 22.33 2.80 -29.70
N VAL A 626 22.69 3.66 -28.75
CA VAL A 626 21.80 4.64 -28.13
C VAL A 626 21.38 5.77 -29.08
N ALA A 627 22.22 6.12 -30.05
CA ALA A 627 22.02 7.26 -30.95
C ALA A 627 21.32 6.87 -32.26
N THR A 628 21.48 5.62 -32.70
CA THR A 628 21.03 5.12 -34.00
C THR A 628 20.03 3.96 -33.92
N GLY A 629 19.91 3.30 -32.75
CA GLY A 629 19.13 2.08 -32.58
C GLY A 629 19.75 0.84 -33.26
N ALA A 630 20.97 0.93 -33.77
CA ALA A 630 21.61 -0.16 -34.52
C ALA A 630 21.92 -1.36 -33.60
N ARG A 631 21.45 -2.56 -34.02
CA ARG A 631 21.72 -3.83 -33.32
C ARG A 631 23.00 -4.48 -33.85
N THR A 632 24.00 -4.63 -32.99
CA THR A 632 25.26 -5.36 -33.28
C THR A 632 25.45 -6.53 -32.33
N VAL A 633 26.38 -7.45 -32.65
CA VAL A 633 26.75 -8.61 -31.81
C VAL A 633 28.10 -8.34 -31.18
N ILE A 634 28.20 -8.50 -29.85
CA ILE A 634 29.47 -8.44 -29.10
C ILE A 634 30.15 -9.81 -29.12
N ALA A 635 29.44 -10.85 -28.66
CA ALA A 635 29.96 -12.22 -28.57
C ALA A 635 28.83 -13.24 -28.83
N LYS A 636 29.19 -14.49 -29.18
CA LYS A 636 28.23 -15.59 -29.46
C LYS A 636 28.07 -16.54 -28.26
N GLU A 637 27.96 -15.95 -27.08
CA GLU A 637 27.80 -16.64 -25.81
C GLU A 637 26.35 -16.57 -25.32
N ALA A 638 25.96 -17.56 -24.52
CA ALA A 638 24.75 -17.50 -23.69
C ALA A 638 25.14 -17.13 -22.26
N VAL A 639 24.51 -16.09 -21.70
CA VAL A 639 24.69 -15.60 -20.33
C VAL A 639 23.32 -15.22 -19.75
N SER A 640 23.11 -15.43 -18.44
CA SER A 640 21.86 -15.06 -17.73
C SER A 640 21.97 -13.76 -16.94
N GLY A 641 23.17 -13.40 -16.52
CA GLY A 641 23.52 -12.11 -15.91
C GLY A 641 24.78 -11.57 -16.59
N LEU A 642 24.86 -10.25 -16.71
CA LEU A 642 25.88 -9.54 -17.50
C LEU A 642 26.02 -8.13 -16.94
N GLU A 643 27.24 -7.67 -16.66
CA GLU A 643 27.50 -6.30 -16.18
C GLU A 643 28.91 -5.83 -16.55
N PHE A 644 29.15 -4.52 -16.61
CA PHE A 644 30.48 -3.95 -16.79
C PHE A 644 31.29 -3.89 -15.49
N GLY A 645 32.57 -4.23 -15.57
CA GLY A 645 33.54 -3.92 -14.51
C GLY A 645 34.20 -2.55 -14.68
N PRO A 646 34.86 -2.04 -13.61
CA PRO A 646 35.59 -0.77 -13.65
C PRO A 646 36.83 -0.77 -14.57
N ASP A 647 37.19 -1.92 -15.14
CA ASP A 647 38.22 -2.10 -16.17
C ASP A 647 37.66 -1.98 -17.61
N GLY A 648 36.35 -1.88 -17.78
CA GLY A 648 35.67 -1.82 -19.07
C GLY A 648 35.44 -3.17 -19.75
N LEU A 649 35.68 -4.30 -19.06
CA LEU A 649 35.26 -5.62 -19.51
C LEU A 649 33.80 -5.89 -19.12
N LEU A 650 33.13 -6.72 -19.91
CA LEU A 650 31.84 -7.33 -19.54
C LEU A 650 32.10 -8.62 -18.74
N TYR A 651 31.44 -8.80 -17.61
CA TYR A 651 31.43 -10.04 -16.84
C TYR A 651 30.10 -10.77 -17.05
N GLY A 652 30.11 -12.10 -17.22
CA GLY A 652 28.92 -12.86 -17.60
C GLY A 652 28.73 -14.20 -16.87
N CYS A 653 27.50 -14.47 -16.42
CA CYS A 653 27.09 -15.71 -15.76
C CYS A 653 26.83 -16.83 -16.78
N GLN A 654 27.62 -17.91 -16.77
CA GLN A 654 27.35 -19.13 -17.55
C GLN A 654 27.00 -20.32 -16.64
N GLY A 655 25.84 -20.27 -15.98
CA GLY A 655 25.38 -21.33 -15.06
C GLY A 655 25.28 -22.73 -15.67
N ALA A 656 25.08 -22.85 -16.99
CA ALA A 656 25.10 -24.13 -17.71
C ALA A 656 26.53 -24.69 -17.89
N ASN A 657 27.51 -23.81 -18.17
CA ASN A 657 28.92 -24.16 -18.33
C ASN A 657 29.69 -24.18 -16.99
N LYS A 658 28.98 -23.91 -15.88
CA LYS A 658 29.48 -23.80 -14.51
C LYS A 658 30.62 -22.79 -14.31
N ARG A 659 30.50 -21.60 -14.89
CA ARG A 659 31.57 -20.58 -14.83
C ARG A 659 31.07 -19.14 -14.94
N VAL A 660 31.93 -18.22 -14.50
CA VAL A 660 31.86 -16.79 -14.83
C VAL A 660 32.95 -16.51 -15.88
N VAL A 661 32.60 -15.73 -16.89
CA VAL A 661 33.52 -15.28 -17.94
C VAL A 661 33.72 -13.77 -17.90
N SER A 662 34.87 -13.30 -18.36
CA SER A 662 35.05 -11.92 -18.82
C SER A 662 35.06 -11.87 -20.35
N ILE A 663 34.55 -10.78 -20.92
CA ILE A 663 34.38 -10.58 -22.35
C ILE A 663 34.87 -9.17 -22.70
N ASP A 664 35.80 -9.06 -23.65
CA ASP A 664 36.16 -7.75 -24.21
C ASP A 664 35.05 -7.26 -25.15
N PRO A 665 34.35 -6.15 -24.84
CA PRO A 665 33.24 -5.64 -25.64
C PRO A 665 33.66 -5.14 -27.03
N LYS A 666 34.98 -5.00 -27.31
CA LYS A 666 35.52 -4.49 -28.58
C LYS A 666 35.95 -5.59 -29.54
N SER A 667 36.56 -6.67 -29.03
CA SER A 667 37.01 -7.81 -29.84
C SER A 667 36.07 -9.02 -29.80
N GLY A 668 35.20 -9.12 -28.79
CA GLY A 668 34.41 -10.32 -28.52
C GLY A 668 35.23 -11.48 -27.94
N GLU A 669 36.48 -11.25 -27.51
CA GLU A 669 37.29 -12.27 -26.85
C GLU A 669 36.71 -12.65 -25.48
N VAL A 670 36.47 -13.95 -25.27
CA VAL A 670 35.89 -14.52 -24.04
C VAL A 670 36.99 -15.24 -23.26
N LYS A 671 37.13 -14.92 -21.97
CA LYS A 671 38.06 -15.57 -21.03
C LYS A 671 37.30 -16.11 -19.83
N GLU A 672 37.74 -17.25 -19.31
CA GLU A 672 37.19 -17.81 -18.07
C GLU A 672 37.79 -17.06 -16.87
N LEU A 673 36.94 -16.51 -16.00
CA LEU A 673 37.37 -15.87 -14.76
C LEU A 673 37.44 -16.87 -13.61
N ALA A 674 36.37 -17.67 -13.45
CA ALA A 674 36.26 -18.68 -12.41
C ALA A 674 35.28 -19.78 -12.82
N SER A 675 35.57 -21.04 -12.46
CA SER A 675 34.75 -22.20 -12.80
C SER A 675 34.47 -23.13 -11.62
N GLY A 676 33.52 -24.05 -11.80
CA GLY A 676 32.94 -24.90 -10.74
C GLY A 676 31.67 -24.33 -10.10
N LEU A 677 31.33 -23.08 -10.42
CA LEU A 677 30.23 -22.28 -9.85
C LEU A 677 28.89 -22.58 -10.53
N ALA A 678 27.76 -22.20 -9.91
CA ALA A 678 26.43 -22.24 -10.52
C ALA A 678 25.77 -20.84 -10.68
N PRO A 679 26.45 -19.86 -11.33
CA PRO A 679 26.02 -18.47 -11.38
C PRO A 679 24.69 -18.28 -12.12
N ASN A 680 23.85 -17.37 -11.61
CA ASN A 680 22.62 -16.91 -12.24
C ASN A 680 22.72 -15.44 -12.67
N ASP A 681 22.85 -14.52 -11.73
CA ASP A 681 22.99 -13.08 -12.00
C ASP A 681 24.19 -12.49 -11.24
N LEU A 682 24.65 -11.29 -11.61
CA LEU A 682 25.85 -10.67 -11.03
C LEU A 682 25.81 -9.13 -10.92
N ALA A 683 26.54 -8.60 -9.95
CA ALA A 683 26.90 -7.19 -9.86
C ALA A 683 28.42 -7.04 -9.67
N VAL A 684 29.02 -5.91 -10.09
CA VAL A 684 30.48 -5.69 -9.98
C VAL A 684 30.76 -4.46 -9.11
N THR A 685 31.65 -4.59 -8.13
CA THR A 685 32.03 -3.49 -7.23
C THR A 685 33.06 -2.55 -7.86
N ASN A 686 33.07 -1.28 -7.42
CA ASN A 686 33.99 -0.25 -7.89
C ASN A 686 35.49 -0.58 -7.68
N ASP A 687 35.82 -1.45 -6.73
CA ASP A 687 37.18 -1.95 -6.48
C ASP A 687 37.53 -3.23 -7.28
N GLY A 688 36.60 -3.77 -8.06
CA GLY A 688 36.81 -4.86 -9.01
C GLY A 688 36.58 -6.27 -8.45
N PHE A 689 35.51 -6.46 -7.67
CA PHE A 689 35.04 -7.78 -7.26
C PHE A 689 33.69 -8.06 -7.90
N VAL A 690 33.52 -9.26 -8.47
CA VAL A 690 32.23 -9.72 -9.00
C VAL A 690 31.48 -10.44 -7.89
N LEU A 691 30.25 -10.02 -7.62
CA LEU A 691 29.32 -10.67 -6.70
C LEU A 691 28.27 -11.40 -7.54
N ILE A 692 28.25 -12.74 -7.49
CA ILE A 692 27.28 -13.58 -8.19
C ILE A 692 26.24 -14.17 -7.24
N THR A 693 25.03 -14.40 -7.74
CA THR A 693 24.05 -15.29 -7.09
C THR A 693 24.16 -16.71 -7.62
N GLU A 694 23.99 -17.70 -6.75
CA GLU A 694 23.92 -19.11 -7.14
C GLU A 694 22.61 -19.72 -6.65
N THR A 695 21.53 -19.52 -7.40
CA THR A 695 20.13 -19.83 -7.01
C THR A 695 19.89 -21.26 -6.55
N LYS A 696 20.68 -22.22 -7.08
CA LYS A 696 20.61 -23.65 -6.69
C LYS A 696 21.46 -23.98 -5.48
N SER A 697 22.54 -23.22 -5.25
CA SER A 697 23.48 -23.36 -4.13
C SER A 697 23.01 -22.57 -2.89
N GLN A 698 22.02 -21.68 -3.05
CA GLN A 698 21.44 -20.83 -1.98
C GLN A 698 22.45 -19.89 -1.30
N GLN A 699 23.38 -19.38 -2.12
CA GLN A 699 24.50 -18.54 -1.68
C GLN A 699 24.76 -17.35 -2.62
N VAL A 700 25.46 -16.35 -2.09
CA VAL A 700 26.10 -15.27 -2.86
C VAL A 700 27.61 -15.50 -2.79
N THR A 701 28.27 -15.46 -3.95
CA THR A 701 29.71 -15.76 -4.09
C THR A 701 30.44 -14.55 -4.65
N ARG A 702 31.54 -14.17 -4.01
CA ARG A 702 32.47 -13.11 -4.43
C ARG A 702 33.65 -13.71 -5.20
N ILE A 703 34.03 -13.05 -6.29
CA ILE A 703 35.19 -13.36 -7.12
C ILE A 703 36.06 -12.10 -7.26
N ASP A 704 37.36 -12.21 -6.98
CA ASP A 704 38.33 -11.13 -7.28
C ASP A 704 38.76 -11.22 -8.76
N THR A 705 38.57 -10.14 -9.53
CA THR A 705 38.92 -10.12 -10.96
C THR A 705 40.43 -10.16 -11.23
N LYS A 706 41.27 -9.86 -10.23
CA LYS A 706 42.73 -9.74 -10.35
C LYS A 706 43.46 -11.03 -10.01
N THR A 707 42.89 -11.86 -9.14
CA THR A 707 43.50 -13.11 -8.65
C THR A 707 42.73 -14.36 -9.03
N GLY A 708 41.43 -14.24 -9.34
CA GLY A 708 40.53 -15.38 -9.48
C GLY A 708 40.15 -16.03 -8.13
N GLU A 709 40.42 -15.39 -6.99
CA GLU A 709 39.98 -15.87 -5.67
C GLU A 709 38.44 -15.95 -5.62
N VAL A 710 37.92 -17.11 -5.22
CA VAL A 710 36.48 -17.38 -5.09
C VAL A 710 36.14 -17.60 -3.62
N SER A 711 35.08 -16.95 -3.13
CA SER A 711 34.66 -17.02 -1.72
C SER A 711 33.16 -16.84 -1.55
N VAL A 712 32.50 -17.68 -0.75
CA VAL A 712 31.09 -17.48 -0.39
C VAL A 712 30.99 -16.34 0.64
N VAL A 713 30.12 -15.36 0.39
CA VAL A 713 29.94 -14.16 1.22
C VAL A 713 28.55 -14.02 1.84
N ASP A 714 27.55 -14.76 1.36
CA ASP A 714 26.25 -14.91 2.05
C ASP A 714 25.63 -16.30 1.79
N THR A 715 24.80 -16.76 2.71
CA THR A 715 23.96 -17.97 2.55
C THR A 715 22.58 -17.78 3.20
N GLY A 716 21.61 -18.62 2.84
CA GLY A 716 20.31 -18.67 3.52
C GLY A 716 19.26 -17.69 2.99
N ILE A 717 19.44 -17.17 1.78
CA ILE A 717 18.32 -16.72 0.93
C ILE A 717 17.75 -17.98 0.24
N THR A 718 16.42 -18.12 0.15
CA THR A 718 15.78 -19.37 -0.30
C THR A 718 16.18 -19.75 -1.71
N ARG A 719 16.17 -18.77 -2.62
CA ARG A 719 16.63 -18.88 -4.01
C ARG A 719 17.14 -17.50 -4.50
N PRO A 720 18.37 -17.08 -4.11
CA PRO A 720 18.95 -15.81 -4.55
C PRO A 720 19.04 -15.77 -6.07
N ASN A 721 18.56 -14.70 -6.68
CA ASN A 721 18.41 -14.58 -8.13
C ASN A 721 18.97 -13.24 -8.61
N GLY A 722 18.16 -12.21 -8.85
CA GLY A 722 18.65 -10.90 -9.27
C GLY A 722 19.47 -10.20 -8.20
N ILE A 723 20.42 -9.38 -8.62
CA ILE A 723 21.38 -8.72 -7.74
C ILE A 723 21.81 -7.35 -8.28
N ALA A 724 21.86 -6.32 -7.44
CA ALA A 724 22.35 -5.00 -7.83
C ALA A 724 22.98 -4.23 -6.67
N LEU A 725 23.87 -3.29 -7.01
CA LEU A 725 24.49 -2.34 -6.08
C LEU A 725 23.80 -0.98 -6.17
N THR A 726 23.81 -0.22 -5.07
CA THR A 726 23.53 1.22 -5.12
C THR A 726 24.65 1.96 -5.85
N ASN A 727 24.35 3.13 -6.45
CA ASN A 727 25.29 3.93 -7.25
C ASN A 727 26.59 4.31 -6.51
N ASP A 728 26.56 4.32 -5.18
CA ASP A 728 27.68 4.63 -4.29
C ASP A 728 28.47 3.38 -3.86
N GLY A 729 28.05 2.19 -4.31
CA GLY A 729 28.58 0.87 -3.95
C GLY A 729 28.27 0.41 -2.52
N GLY A 730 27.60 1.23 -1.69
CA GLY A 730 27.49 1.01 -0.24
C GLY A 730 26.47 -0.05 0.20
N THR A 731 25.44 -0.32 -0.62
CA THR A 731 24.41 -1.32 -0.36
C THR A 731 24.27 -2.28 -1.54
N LEU A 732 24.21 -3.57 -1.25
CA LEU A 732 23.82 -4.62 -2.19
C LEU A 732 22.35 -4.99 -1.95
N ALA A 733 21.60 -5.25 -3.01
CA ALA A 733 20.29 -5.89 -2.99
C ALA A 733 20.33 -7.25 -3.70
N VAL A 734 19.59 -8.24 -3.17
CA VAL A 734 19.47 -9.61 -3.74
C VAL A 734 18.03 -10.10 -3.63
N SER A 735 17.40 -10.46 -4.75
CA SER A 735 16.00 -10.92 -4.78
C SER A 735 15.86 -12.40 -4.44
N ASP A 736 14.81 -12.78 -3.72
CA ASP A 736 14.48 -14.18 -3.44
C ASP A 736 13.37 -14.68 -4.39
N SER A 737 13.77 -15.31 -5.49
CA SER A 737 12.85 -15.94 -6.46
C SER A 737 12.00 -17.09 -5.89
N GLY A 738 12.32 -17.53 -4.66
CA GLY A 738 11.60 -18.54 -3.89
C GLY A 738 10.79 -17.98 -2.71
N GLY A 739 10.87 -16.67 -2.42
CA GLY A 739 10.30 -16.06 -1.22
C GLY A 739 9.67 -14.69 -1.45
N GLU A 740 9.47 -13.96 -0.36
CA GLU A 740 8.58 -12.79 -0.27
C GLU A 740 9.35 -11.46 -0.11
N HIS A 741 10.69 -11.50 -0.20
CA HIS A 741 11.55 -10.35 0.08
C HIS A 741 12.68 -10.21 -0.94
N THR A 742 13.09 -8.96 -1.17
CA THR A 742 14.44 -8.63 -1.63
C THR A 742 15.27 -8.23 -0.41
N TRP A 743 16.40 -8.90 -0.22
CA TRP A 743 17.32 -8.72 0.89
C TRP A 743 18.30 -7.60 0.57
N THR A 744 18.78 -6.88 1.59
CA THR A 744 19.88 -5.92 1.44
C THR A 744 20.99 -6.14 2.45
N PHE A 745 22.20 -5.76 2.04
CA PHE A 745 23.44 -5.87 2.80
C PHE A 745 24.17 -4.53 2.77
N ARG A 746 25.01 -4.25 3.77
CA ARG A 746 26.09 -3.29 3.63
C ARG A 746 27.25 -3.97 2.91
N VAL A 747 27.88 -3.25 1.98
CA VAL A 747 29.10 -3.71 1.29
C VAL A 747 30.30 -3.12 2.01
N GLY A 748 31.22 -3.97 2.42
CA GLY A 748 32.52 -3.61 2.97
C GLY A 748 33.65 -3.67 1.93
N PRO A 749 34.85 -3.18 2.30
CA PRO A 749 36.04 -3.25 1.44
C PRO A 749 36.28 -4.65 0.89
N GLY A 750 36.69 -4.76 -0.38
CA GLY A 750 36.98 -6.03 -1.01
C GLY A 750 35.75 -6.91 -1.25
N GLY A 751 34.57 -6.31 -1.48
CA GLY A 751 33.31 -7.02 -1.77
C GLY A 751 32.76 -7.86 -0.60
N THR A 752 33.11 -7.53 0.64
CA THR A 752 32.59 -8.21 1.84
C THR A 752 31.15 -7.77 2.14
N LEU A 753 30.34 -8.63 2.78
CA LEU A 753 28.92 -8.34 3.05
C LEU A 753 28.58 -8.52 4.53
N ASP A 754 27.83 -7.57 5.10
CA ASP A 754 27.21 -7.69 6.42
C ASP A 754 25.88 -6.89 6.51
N ALA A 755 25.36 -6.67 7.72
CA ALA A 755 24.10 -5.94 7.98
C ALA A 755 22.88 -6.45 7.18
N LYS A 756 22.83 -7.76 6.92
CA LYS A 756 21.79 -8.46 6.15
C LYS A 756 20.39 -8.25 6.73
N MET A 757 19.48 -7.65 5.97
CA MET A 757 18.09 -7.45 6.37
C MET A 757 17.11 -7.61 5.18
N PRO A 758 15.91 -8.20 5.38
CA PRO A 758 14.88 -8.33 4.35
C PRO A 758 14.10 -7.01 4.19
N THR A 759 14.77 -5.95 3.71
CA THR A 759 14.24 -4.57 3.77
C THR A 759 13.17 -4.26 2.73
N MET A 760 13.07 -5.03 1.65
CA MET A 760 12.08 -4.83 0.57
C MET A 760 11.08 -5.97 0.54
N GLU A 761 9.88 -5.73 1.07
CA GLU A 761 8.76 -6.70 1.04
C GLU A 761 8.09 -6.66 -0.33
N MET A 762 8.03 -7.82 -1.01
CA MET A 762 7.56 -7.94 -2.38
C MET A 762 6.06 -8.21 -2.41
N ARG A 763 5.29 -7.41 -3.16
CA ARG A 763 3.87 -7.69 -3.42
C ARG A 763 3.72 -9.02 -4.15
N LEU A 764 2.84 -9.86 -3.64
CA LEU A 764 2.52 -11.18 -4.18
C LEU A 764 1.23 -11.11 -5.03
N PRO A 765 1.10 -11.87 -6.12
CA PRO A 765 -0.18 -12.05 -6.81
C PRO A 765 -1.13 -12.95 -6.01
N ILE A 766 -2.43 -12.79 -6.24
CA ILE A 766 -3.48 -13.69 -5.73
C ILE A 766 -3.36 -15.04 -6.44
N ASP A 767 -3.40 -16.15 -5.70
CA ASP A 767 -3.61 -17.47 -6.28
C ASP A 767 -5.06 -17.55 -6.82
N ALA A 768 -5.19 -17.60 -8.15
CA ALA A 768 -6.48 -17.74 -8.83
C ALA A 768 -7.26 -19.01 -8.41
N LYS A 769 -6.60 -20.02 -7.84
CA LYS A 769 -7.18 -21.24 -7.27
C LYS A 769 -7.33 -21.21 -5.74
N GLY A 770 -6.73 -20.24 -5.07
CA GLY A 770 -6.71 -20.14 -3.62
C GLY A 770 -8.10 -19.89 -3.03
N ASP A 771 -8.37 -20.46 -1.85
CA ASP A 771 -9.60 -20.19 -1.12
C ASP A 771 -9.45 -18.95 -0.27
N PHE A 772 -10.25 -17.92 -0.58
CA PHE A 772 -10.47 -16.81 0.34
C PHE A 772 -11.16 -17.36 1.59
N LYS A 773 -10.50 -17.24 2.73
CA LYS A 773 -11.10 -17.54 4.03
C LYS A 773 -11.57 -16.24 4.70
N PHE A 774 -12.39 -16.40 5.72
CA PHE A 774 -12.98 -15.29 6.46
C PHE A 774 -12.00 -14.79 7.53
N ASN A 775 -11.78 -13.47 7.62
CA ASN A 775 -10.82 -12.85 8.54
C ASN A 775 -9.34 -13.32 8.42
N GLU A 776 -8.96 -14.02 7.36
CA GLU A 776 -7.54 -14.26 6.98
C GLU A 776 -7.13 -13.33 5.82
N PRO A 777 -5.82 -13.11 5.57
CA PRO A 777 -5.37 -12.40 4.38
C PRO A 777 -5.86 -13.05 3.08
N PRO A 778 -5.90 -12.31 1.95
CA PRO A 778 -6.11 -12.90 0.63
C PRO A 778 -5.15 -14.07 0.37
N PRO A 779 -5.56 -15.11 -0.39
CA PRO A 779 -4.72 -16.26 -0.68
C PRO A 779 -3.66 -15.89 -1.73
N TYR A 780 -2.55 -15.30 -1.28
CA TYR A 780 -1.39 -15.01 -2.11
C TYR A 780 -0.61 -16.28 -2.48
N VAL A 781 0.11 -16.24 -3.60
CA VAL A 781 1.14 -17.27 -3.89
C VAL A 781 2.35 -17.09 -2.97
N LYS A 782 3.02 -18.19 -2.60
CA LYS A 782 4.11 -18.22 -1.60
C LYS A 782 5.47 -17.63 -2.03
N ALA A 783 5.55 -16.99 -3.19
CA ALA A 783 6.80 -16.46 -3.72
C ALA A 783 6.55 -15.33 -4.71
N SER A 784 7.28 -14.24 -4.54
CA SER A 784 7.21 -13.04 -5.38
C SER A 784 7.64 -13.25 -6.84
N ARG A 785 8.46 -14.28 -7.07
CA ARG A 785 9.31 -14.42 -8.27
C ARG A 785 10.18 -13.20 -8.52
N GLY A 786 10.70 -12.60 -7.45
CA GLY A 786 11.80 -11.64 -7.53
C GLY A 786 12.93 -12.23 -8.37
N ASP A 787 13.20 -11.63 -9.52
CA ASP A 787 14.23 -12.06 -10.47
C ASP A 787 15.21 -10.88 -10.66
N GLY A 788 15.77 -10.66 -11.85
CA GLY A 788 16.72 -9.56 -12.14
C GLY A 788 16.27 -8.13 -11.76
N MET A 789 17.22 -7.24 -11.50
CA MET A 789 16.92 -5.90 -10.94
C MET A 789 17.88 -4.79 -11.40
N ALA A 790 17.46 -3.53 -11.24
CA ALA A 790 18.24 -2.34 -11.54
C ALA A 790 18.14 -1.27 -10.45
N VAL A 791 19.06 -0.30 -10.46
CA VAL A 791 19.03 0.90 -9.61
C VAL A 791 19.13 2.16 -10.48
N ASP A 792 18.42 3.22 -10.12
CA ASP A 792 18.52 4.54 -10.80
C ASP A 792 19.30 5.59 -10.01
N LYS A 793 19.53 6.76 -10.62
CA LYS A 793 20.30 7.89 -10.06
C LYS A 793 19.78 8.38 -8.70
N SER A 794 18.47 8.33 -8.49
CA SER A 794 17.79 8.65 -7.22
C SER A 794 17.86 7.51 -6.18
N GLY A 795 18.47 6.37 -6.54
CA GLY A 795 18.64 5.20 -5.67
C GLY A 795 17.40 4.30 -5.57
N ARG A 796 16.43 4.43 -6.48
CA ARG A 796 15.29 3.51 -6.52
C ARG A 796 15.73 2.14 -7.03
N PHE A 797 15.31 1.08 -6.35
CA PHE A 797 15.42 -0.29 -6.83
C PHE A 797 14.23 -0.63 -7.72
N TYR A 798 14.48 -1.28 -8.86
CA TYR A 798 13.51 -1.80 -9.80
C TYR A 798 13.69 -3.31 -9.84
N VAL A 799 12.75 -4.09 -9.30
CA VAL A 799 12.87 -5.55 -9.17
C VAL A 799 11.77 -6.21 -9.99
N THR A 800 12.14 -7.06 -10.95
CA THR A 800 11.15 -7.85 -11.71
C THR A 800 10.47 -8.87 -10.79
N SER A 801 9.20 -9.17 -11.08
CA SER A 801 8.41 -10.08 -10.25
C SER A 801 7.19 -10.61 -11.01
N ASP A 802 6.44 -11.53 -10.40
CA ASP A 802 5.26 -12.09 -11.04
C ASP A 802 4.11 -11.08 -11.24
N VAL A 803 4.09 -9.96 -10.49
CA VAL A 803 3.13 -8.85 -10.68
C VAL A 803 3.62 -7.76 -11.66
N GLY A 804 4.88 -7.80 -12.08
CA GLY A 804 5.52 -6.74 -12.87
C GLY A 804 6.82 -6.22 -12.25
N VAL A 805 7.29 -5.04 -12.67
CA VAL A 805 8.46 -4.38 -12.05
C VAL A 805 7.99 -3.66 -10.78
N GLN A 806 8.47 -4.10 -9.61
CA GLN A 806 8.20 -3.45 -8.33
C GLN A 806 9.29 -2.43 -8.04
N ILE A 807 8.89 -1.23 -7.64
CA ILE A 807 9.79 -0.10 -7.42
C ILE A 807 9.85 0.19 -5.92
N PHE A 808 11.06 0.35 -5.38
CA PHE A 808 11.32 0.68 -3.97
C PHE A 808 12.25 1.88 -3.85
N ASP A 809 12.14 2.65 -2.76
CA ASP A 809 13.08 3.72 -2.44
C ASP A 809 14.39 3.17 -1.79
N PRO A 810 15.43 4.01 -1.57
CA PRO A 810 16.67 3.58 -0.92
C PRO A 810 16.51 3.00 0.50
N THR A 811 15.36 3.16 1.14
CA THR A 811 15.03 2.59 2.47
C THR A 811 14.18 1.32 2.38
N GLY A 812 13.90 0.84 1.16
CA GLY A 812 13.10 -0.34 0.88
C GLY A 812 11.59 -0.14 1.00
N ARG A 813 11.08 1.11 1.02
CA ARG A 813 9.63 1.38 0.99
C ARG A 813 9.12 1.25 -0.43
N GLN A 814 8.07 0.45 -0.65
CA GLN A 814 7.52 0.22 -1.99
C GLN A 814 6.83 1.48 -2.54
N CYS A 815 7.33 1.98 -3.67
CA CYS A 815 6.89 3.17 -4.38
C CYS A 815 5.84 2.90 -5.47
N GLY A 816 5.77 1.66 -5.98
CA GLY A 816 4.72 1.25 -6.92
C GLY A 816 5.07 -0.01 -7.70
N VAL A 817 4.21 -0.36 -8.66
CA VAL A 817 4.39 -1.50 -9.58
C VAL A 817 4.02 -1.09 -11.00
N LEU A 818 4.93 -1.34 -11.94
CA LEU A 818 4.68 -1.25 -13.39
C LEU A 818 4.25 -2.62 -13.92
N PRO A 819 3.16 -2.72 -14.70
CA PRO A 819 2.65 -3.99 -15.20
C PRO A 819 3.61 -4.64 -16.22
N LYS A 820 3.60 -5.98 -16.29
CA LYS A 820 4.28 -6.75 -17.34
C LYS A 820 3.80 -6.31 -18.74
N PRO A 821 4.68 -6.12 -19.74
CA PRO A 821 4.27 -5.80 -21.12
C PRO A 821 3.36 -6.89 -21.73
N ILE A 822 3.74 -8.17 -21.56
CA ILE A 822 2.94 -9.34 -21.89
C ILE A 822 2.73 -10.14 -20.60
N ALA A 823 1.52 -10.07 -20.04
CA ALA A 823 1.20 -10.67 -18.73
C ALA A 823 1.45 -12.19 -18.64
N ALA A 824 1.32 -12.91 -19.76
CA ALA A 824 1.53 -14.36 -19.82
C ALA A 824 3.02 -14.77 -19.94
N ASN A 825 3.92 -13.85 -20.29
CA ASN A 825 5.35 -14.13 -20.40
C ASN A 825 6.06 -13.96 -19.05
N PRO A 826 7.14 -14.72 -18.78
CA PRO A 826 8.03 -14.42 -17.67
C PRO A 826 8.67 -13.05 -17.89
N LEU A 827 8.89 -12.32 -16.80
CA LEU A 827 9.64 -11.05 -16.78
C LEU A 827 10.93 -11.36 -16.02
N THR A 828 12.06 -11.48 -16.70
CA THR A 828 13.31 -11.94 -16.07
C THR A 828 14.06 -10.77 -15.45
N SER A 829 14.61 -9.85 -16.23
CA SER A 829 15.46 -8.78 -15.73
C SER A 829 15.13 -7.42 -16.35
N CYS A 830 15.76 -6.37 -15.82
CA CYS A 830 15.58 -4.99 -16.25
C CYS A 830 16.85 -4.15 -16.05
N VAL A 831 16.99 -3.06 -16.81
CA VAL A 831 18.08 -2.09 -16.65
C VAL A 831 17.62 -0.68 -17.05
N LEU A 832 18.20 0.36 -16.45
CA LEU A 832 18.03 1.74 -16.92
C LEU A 832 19.14 2.05 -17.95
N ALA A 833 18.75 2.43 -19.16
CA ALA A 833 19.66 2.79 -20.26
C ALA A 833 19.11 4.00 -21.05
N GLY A 834 19.78 4.38 -22.14
CA GLY A 834 19.58 5.68 -22.79
C GLY A 834 20.61 6.70 -22.32
N ALA A 835 20.80 7.79 -23.09
CA ALA A 835 21.87 8.77 -22.86
C ALA A 835 21.79 9.49 -21.51
N ASN A 836 20.62 9.49 -20.85
CA ASN A 836 20.42 10.00 -19.49
C ASN A 836 20.00 8.90 -18.50
N HIS A 837 20.01 7.62 -18.91
CA HIS A 837 19.39 6.48 -18.22
C HIS A 837 17.86 6.67 -18.06
N GLU A 838 17.21 7.33 -19.03
CA GLU A 838 15.78 7.70 -18.99
C GLU A 838 14.83 6.60 -19.51
N TYR A 839 15.34 5.47 -19.98
CA TYR A 839 14.56 4.32 -20.43
C TYR A 839 14.78 3.11 -19.52
N LEU A 840 13.72 2.60 -18.92
CA LEU A 840 13.70 1.28 -18.28
C LEU A 840 13.49 0.22 -19.36
N TYR A 841 14.50 -0.59 -19.63
CA TYR A 841 14.43 -1.78 -20.48
C TYR A 841 14.05 -3.00 -19.64
N VAL A 842 13.26 -3.91 -20.21
CA VAL A 842 12.84 -5.17 -19.56
C VAL A 842 12.89 -6.34 -20.53
N THR A 843 13.33 -7.51 -20.05
CA THR A 843 13.31 -8.77 -20.79
C THR A 843 12.07 -9.57 -20.42
N ASN A 844 11.15 -9.78 -21.38
CA ASN A 844 9.84 -10.39 -21.14
C ASN A 844 9.62 -11.62 -22.02
N GLY A 845 10.42 -12.66 -21.81
CA GLY A 845 10.34 -13.94 -22.50
C GLY A 845 11.07 -13.94 -23.84
N ASN A 846 10.34 -13.78 -24.94
CA ASN A 846 10.88 -13.76 -26.31
C ASN A 846 11.00 -12.34 -26.90
N THR A 847 10.79 -11.31 -26.07
CA THR A 847 10.76 -9.91 -26.49
C THR A 847 11.42 -9.02 -25.43
N VAL A 848 12.21 -8.05 -25.87
CA VAL A 848 12.70 -6.93 -25.07
C VAL A 848 11.77 -5.74 -25.30
N PHE A 849 11.36 -5.10 -24.20
CA PHE A 849 10.65 -3.83 -24.21
C PHE A 849 11.48 -2.73 -23.57
N ARG A 850 11.15 -1.47 -23.84
CA ARG A 850 11.59 -0.32 -23.05
C ARG A 850 10.42 0.59 -22.72
N ARG A 851 10.56 1.41 -21.68
CA ARG A 851 9.62 2.48 -21.35
C ARG A 851 10.37 3.72 -20.92
N ARG A 852 9.96 4.89 -21.42
CA ARG A 852 10.53 6.17 -20.99
C ARG A 852 9.98 6.59 -19.63
N LEU A 853 10.87 7.08 -18.76
CA LEU A 853 10.57 7.44 -17.37
C LEU A 853 11.22 8.78 -16.99
N MET A 854 10.64 9.48 -16.02
CA MET A 854 11.23 10.63 -15.35
C MET A 854 12.26 10.17 -14.30
N VAL A 855 13.38 9.63 -14.78
CA VAL A 855 14.57 9.40 -13.95
C VAL A 855 15.27 10.74 -13.72
N GLN A 856 15.48 11.09 -12.44
CA GLN A 856 16.21 12.27 -11.98
C GLN A 856 17.51 11.83 -11.31
#